data_AF-A0A0A9WWU2-F1
#
_entry.id   AF-A0A0A9WWU2-F1
#
_cell.length_a   1.000
_cell.length_b   1.000
_cell.length_c   1.000
_cell.angle_alpha   90.00
_cell.angle_beta   90.00
_cell.angle_gamma   90.00
#
_symmetry.space_group_name_H-M   'P 1'
#
loop_
_entity.id
_entity.type
_entity.pdbx_description
1 polymer ?
#
loop_
_entity_poly.entity_id
_entity_poly.type
_entity_poly.pdbx_seq_one_letter_code
_entity_poly.pdbx_strand_id
1 'polypeptide(L)'
;MKSTRYLRVPTNGDVELDDIDDGRSLERQQSLTTSIGSAETGRRVRQQNDRRRERLNTELLNAVSHKDVDQVQKLILEGASGRACCRKSGITALHLAASLGDIITLSVLLENGADARARDGKGREAAHLAAWAGQLEVLEDLANKDPGIIGCRVERSSISEDQEILDSWTHSHEEFDAIIPIELEDGITPLHLASMRGHVRCVDFLLKNGANVDAQTAKELTPIDVAGLHLAEPEGADDISKPRVGDIAEEGPGRFMAVAFKMVNASKKKPKAQNPLLRIYEELVNSGATMPKGRVLRSTEMRSAVQTKKVTTPMHTGVMTGDVEVIRYLLNSGACLMAWNSDEETALHLAVREKLYEPLKEMLYWDADQLNNVGSHWESKVDVRDSRGLTPLLLAAQLQWADGVALLLEEGADVTLTSNKNETVLHFAAKLGDDRMMQEFLSAPNCSKILERRDDQYYTPVCHAVESKSLDCVKLLSNSKANLAVTVPGNLTMLHKAAENNSPDIIAFLATDESVKQQDLVNKVCRLEKGGVAPLHIAALKGYHECVRELIQGGCDVSVKTLPESHRSSTALHLAARHGHLSAMELILMRDTKSHTARDDDYWTPLHVAAARGHSQCVKILLWCNADLAAAVRDESGKRTAIDLIMLCIPQPVDFLEGIFDAYITFDGKSMTDEDAKITIKYDVLVPDDRCERQLKVMNALLNCDKIDTIQKLLLHPVIETFLCLKWRKLRIFFVMIMILYGIMTSALTVYAHLMYVEKTSDPLLLDIANAASCVMIFFDFIILFLEIMNLIQLHRFYIKDFESLIKWGMIITCFVVGMADPTYNWTKYVAATAVLLSWLELLFLLARCPSWGYYVLMFSRVAVDVLKVLSTFVLMFIGFTFSFLILFEGTDPFRNFFESFIKLLVMTLEFDYQNMFEPVKGVTALSVTGRLTFISFLILVSIVMMNLMLGLAVNDISALKAQGKTQRLVKQTQFLSLLEMLVYNRTLKRLLPLRIYRPFEDRRAVDDKIIVRPAKPLESINHTLPKSLREAVIDSIWSKSQDNEVEVTISLQDINQKIEDLTDVVKRGSSSSSSSVGGGNILQPLLSVLEDIQHEQAAMKAVLDDIKSKIAEDRASRASVRGHWGPRPPQRT
;
A
#
# COMPACT_ATOMS: atom_id res chain seq x y z
N MET A 1 6.34 27.03 -26.81
CA MET A 1 6.81 28.44 -26.73
C MET A 1 7.72 28.59 -25.50
N LYS A 2 8.54 29.67 -25.46
CA LYS A 2 9.01 30.46 -24.28
C LYS A 2 8.65 29.93 -22.86
N SER A 3 9.52 29.94 -21.83
CA SER A 3 10.87 30.52 -21.69
C SER A 3 11.65 30.10 -20.40
N THR A 4 12.98 29.99 -20.51
CA THR A 4 14.05 30.35 -19.50
C THR A 4 14.12 29.81 -18.05
N ARG A 5 15.29 29.18 -17.75
CA ARG A 5 16.22 29.39 -16.57
C ARG A 5 15.76 28.90 -15.18
N TYR A 6 16.59 28.39 -14.25
CA TYR A 6 18.04 28.02 -14.14
C TYR A 6 18.26 27.23 -12.79
N LEU A 7 19.43 26.84 -12.21
CA LEU A 7 20.87 27.10 -12.39
C LEU A 7 21.75 25.99 -11.69
N ARG A 8 22.79 25.45 -12.38
CA ARG A 8 24.02 24.67 -11.93
C ARG A 8 23.92 23.41 -11.01
N VAL A 9 24.62 22.26 -11.17
CA VAL A 9 25.90 21.80 -11.86
C VAL A 9 27.16 21.95 -10.96
N PRO A 10 28.19 21.04 -10.95
CA PRO A 10 28.56 19.94 -11.89
C PRO A 10 28.58 18.51 -11.28
N THR A 11 28.72 17.34 -11.96
CA THR A 11 29.01 16.87 -13.36
C THR A 11 30.47 16.66 -13.84
N ASN A 12 30.77 15.42 -14.29
CA ASN A 12 31.96 15.01 -15.06
C ASN A 12 31.84 15.34 -16.57
N GLY A 13 32.94 15.22 -17.33
CA GLY A 13 32.92 14.85 -18.77
C GLY A 13 33.80 15.67 -19.73
N ASP A 14 34.53 14.95 -20.61
CA ASP A 14 34.93 15.28 -22.00
C ASP A 14 36.00 16.43 -22.21
N VAL A 15 37.08 16.36 -23.02
CA VAL A 15 37.39 15.87 -24.41
C VAL A 15 37.17 17.00 -25.46
N GLU A 16 38.11 17.41 -26.36
CA GLU A 16 39.41 16.89 -26.85
C GLU A 16 40.36 18.00 -27.45
N LEU A 17 41.56 17.63 -27.95
CA LEU A 17 42.49 18.37 -28.88
C LEU A 17 43.24 19.63 -28.31
N ASP A 18 44.39 20.15 -28.82
CA ASP A 18 45.06 20.18 -30.15
C ASP A 18 46.63 20.10 -30.10
N ASP A 19 47.24 19.29 -30.98
CA ASP A 19 48.17 19.58 -32.12
C ASP A 19 49.52 20.40 -32.09
N ILE A 20 50.35 20.15 -33.14
CA ILE A 20 51.42 20.99 -33.79
C ILE A 20 52.93 20.90 -33.38
N ASP A 21 53.65 19.98 -34.06
CA ASP A 21 54.68 20.19 -35.13
C ASP A 21 56.24 20.31 -34.93
N ASP A 22 56.94 19.86 -35.99
CA ASP A 22 58.31 20.11 -36.56
C ASP A 22 59.59 20.09 -35.66
N GLY A 23 60.74 19.49 -36.00
CA GLY A 23 61.29 19.05 -37.28
C GLY A 23 62.83 19.04 -37.28
N ARG A 24 63.44 18.24 -38.19
CA ARG A 24 64.88 18.22 -38.59
C ARG A 24 65.92 17.75 -37.53
N SER A 25 67.12 17.28 -37.90
CA SER A 25 67.59 16.58 -39.13
C SER A 25 68.99 15.99 -38.93
N LEU A 26 69.30 14.91 -39.64
CA LEU A 26 70.63 14.56 -40.21
C LEU A 26 71.91 15.05 -39.50
N GLU A 27 72.68 14.10 -38.92
CA GLU A 27 74.05 13.88 -39.42
C GLU A 27 74.53 12.44 -39.14
N ARG A 28 75.54 12.00 -39.92
CA ARG A 28 76.36 10.78 -39.70
C ARG A 28 75.67 9.42 -39.74
N GLN A 29 75.12 9.12 -40.91
CA GLN A 29 75.40 7.81 -41.51
C GLN A 29 76.89 7.67 -41.87
N GLN A 30 77.31 6.43 -42.19
CA GLN A 30 78.57 6.05 -42.86
C GLN A 30 79.87 6.13 -42.06
N SER A 31 80.10 5.09 -41.26
CA SER A 31 81.40 4.39 -41.26
C SER A 31 81.24 2.87 -41.11
N LEU A 32 81.30 2.17 -42.26
CA LEU A 32 81.91 0.82 -42.41
C LEU A 32 81.39 -0.28 -41.46
N THR A 33 80.31 -1.01 -41.74
CA THR A 33 80.13 -1.98 -42.86
C THR A 33 81.32 -2.90 -43.17
N THR A 34 82.13 -3.30 -42.18
CA THR A 34 83.21 -4.32 -42.37
C THR A 34 83.39 -5.38 -41.26
N SER A 35 82.49 -5.49 -40.26
CA SER A 35 82.62 -6.47 -39.15
C SER A 35 81.45 -7.45 -38.95
N ILE A 36 80.35 -7.28 -39.70
CA ILE A 36 79.06 -7.97 -39.44
C ILE A 36 79.18 -9.50 -39.57
N GLY A 37 80.04 -10.01 -40.47
CA GLY A 37 80.14 -11.44 -40.78
C GLY A 37 80.71 -12.37 -39.69
N SER A 38 81.35 -11.86 -38.63
CA SER A 38 81.91 -12.68 -37.53
C SER A 38 81.33 -12.39 -36.15
N ALA A 39 80.69 -11.24 -35.94
CA ALA A 39 80.03 -10.91 -34.68
C ALA A 39 78.72 -11.68 -34.48
N GLU A 40 77.99 -11.97 -35.56
CA GLU A 40 76.69 -12.67 -35.48
C GLU A 40 76.81 -14.15 -35.11
N THR A 41 77.84 -14.85 -35.60
CA THR A 41 78.08 -16.25 -35.23
C THR A 41 78.46 -16.39 -33.77
N GLY A 42 79.33 -15.51 -33.24
CA GLY A 42 79.65 -15.46 -31.82
C GLY A 42 78.44 -15.15 -30.94
N ARG A 43 77.57 -14.21 -31.35
CA ARG A 43 76.31 -13.91 -30.64
C ARG A 43 75.33 -15.08 -30.65
N ARG A 44 75.19 -15.81 -31.76
CA ARG A 44 74.31 -17.00 -31.83
C ARG A 44 74.78 -18.14 -30.94
N VAL A 45 76.09 -18.40 -30.84
CA VAL A 45 76.62 -19.46 -29.97
C VAL A 45 76.48 -19.11 -28.49
N ARG A 46 76.68 -17.83 -28.09
CA ARG A 46 76.29 -17.38 -26.74
C ARG A 46 74.81 -17.63 -26.50
N GLN A 47 73.92 -17.07 -27.32
CA GLN A 47 72.46 -17.24 -27.16
C GLN A 47 71.99 -18.71 -27.12
N GLN A 48 72.69 -19.67 -27.73
CA GLN A 48 72.38 -21.09 -27.59
C GLN A 48 72.84 -21.69 -26.26
N ASN A 49 74.03 -21.35 -25.79
CA ASN A 49 74.54 -21.80 -24.48
C ASN A 49 73.76 -21.15 -23.32
N ASP A 50 73.43 -19.87 -23.47
CA ASP A 50 72.60 -19.11 -22.53
C ASP A 50 71.24 -19.81 -22.41
N ARG A 51 70.51 -20.04 -23.51
CA ARG A 51 69.23 -20.78 -23.53
C ARG A 51 69.29 -22.18 -22.94
N ARG A 52 70.41 -22.90 -23.08
CA ARG A 52 70.59 -24.20 -22.43
C ARG A 52 70.65 -24.04 -20.90
N ARG A 53 71.36 -23.03 -20.40
CA ARG A 53 71.44 -22.71 -18.97
C ARG A 53 70.12 -22.16 -18.43
N GLU A 54 69.42 -21.32 -19.19
CA GLU A 54 68.06 -20.83 -18.88
C GLU A 54 67.10 -22.01 -18.64
N ARG A 55 67.16 -23.03 -19.51
CA ARG A 55 66.37 -24.27 -19.35
C ARG A 55 66.81 -25.10 -18.14
N LEU A 56 68.11 -25.35 -17.95
CA LEU A 56 68.61 -26.12 -16.81
C LEU A 56 68.28 -25.47 -15.45
N ASN A 57 68.37 -24.14 -15.36
CA ASN A 57 67.91 -23.38 -14.18
C ASN A 57 66.41 -23.54 -13.93
N THR A 58 65.60 -23.67 -15.00
CA THR A 58 64.15 -23.89 -14.91
C THR A 58 63.84 -25.30 -14.39
N GLU A 59 64.51 -26.32 -14.93
CA GLU A 59 64.36 -27.72 -14.49
C GLU A 59 64.88 -27.91 -13.05
N LEU A 60 65.89 -27.14 -12.62
CA LEU A 60 66.41 -27.13 -11.24
C LEU A 60 65.37 -26.61 -10.24
N LEU A 61 64.71 -25.47 -10.53
CA LEU A 61 63.66 -24.92 -9.66
C LEU A 61 62.49 -25.90 -9.48
N ASN A 62 62.10 -26.59 -10.56
CA ASN A 62 61.07 -27.64 -10.50
C ASN A 62 61.52 -28.85 -9.66
N ALA A 63 62.78 -29.29 -9.76
CA ALA A 63 63.29 -30.42 -8.97
C ALA A 63 63.29 -30.09 -7.46
N VAL A 64 63.70 -28.86 -7.09
CA VAL A 64 63.67 -28.37 -5.70
C VAL A 64 62.24 -28.30 -5.16
N SER A 65 61.26 -27.82 -5.95
CA SER A 65 59.86 -27.73 -5.48
C SER A 65 59.21 -29.09 -5.22
N HIS A 66 59.74 -30.16 -5.82
CA HIS A 66 59.31 -31.55 -5.61
C HIS A 66 60.18 -32.34 -4.61
N LYS A 67 61.20 -31.71 -4.00
CA LYS A 67 62.20 -32.34 -3.11
C LYS A 67 63.00 -33.49 -3.76
N ASP A 68 63.23 -33.45 -5.08
CA ASP A 68 64.04 -34.45 -5.78
C ASP A 68 65.54 -34.12 -5.69
N VAL A 69 66.16 -34.52 -4.57
CA VAL A 69 67.58 -34.30 -4.26
C VAL A 69 68.51 -34.88 -5.35
N ASP A 70 68.19 -36.06 -5.88
CA ASP A 70 69.00 -36.74 -6.89
C ASP A 70 68.95 -35.98 -8.23
N GLN A 71 67.77 -35.51 -8.63
CA GLN A 71 67.61 -34.67 -9.81
C GLN A 71 68.29 -33.29 -9.64
N VAL A 72 68.22 -32.70 -8.44
CA VAL A 72 68.94 -31.44 -8.11
C VAL A 72 70.45 -31.60 -8.29
N GLN A 73 71.07 -32.61 -7.66
CA GLN A 73 72.51 -32.85 -7.77
C GLN A 73 72.93 -33.10 -9.23
N LYS A 74 72.15 -33.90 -9.97
CA LYS A 74 72.39 -34.17 -11.39
C LYS A 74 72.33 -32.90 -12.24
N LEU A 75 71.32 -32.04 -12.05
CA LEU A 75 71.17 -30.81 -12.85
C LEU A 75 72.30 -29.81 -12.59
N ILE A 76 72.78 -29.72 -11.35
CA ILE A 76 73.96 -28.91 -11.00
C ILE A 76 75.21 -29.44 -11.72
N LEU A 77 75.44 -30.76 -11.73
CA LEU A 77 76.54 -31.40 -12.47
C LEU A 77 76.42 -31.21 -14.00
N GLU A 78 75.21 -31.10 -14.54
CA GLU A 78 74.96 -30.79 -15.96
C GLU A 78 75.10 -29.30 -16.32
N GLY A 79 75.33 -28.42 -15.33
CA GLY A 79 75.63 -27.00 -15.50
C GLY A 79 74.52 -26.03 -15.09
N ALA A 80 73.51 -26.48 -14.35
CA ALA A 80 72.53 -25.58 -13.72
C ALA A 80 73.21 -24.71 -12.65
N SER A 81 72.73 -23.48 -12.47
CA SER A 81 73.34 -22.50 -11.57
C SER A 81 72.72 -22.59 -10.17
N GLY A 82 73.51 -22.73 -9.09
CA GLY A 82 73.00 -22.68 -7.71
C GLY A 82 72.28 -21.36 -7.36
N ARG A 83 72.55 -20.30 -8.13
CA ARG A 83 71.86 -18.99 -8.08
C ARG A 83 70.60 -18.90 -8.97
N ALA A 84 70.04 -20.01 -9.42
CA ALA A 84 68.82 -20.01 -10.25
C ALA A 84 67.64 -19.34 -9.51
N CYS A 85 66.93 -18.46 -10.21
CA CYS A 85 65.80 -17.71 -9.67
C CYS A 85 64.64 -17.57 -10.69
N CYS A 86 63.45 -17.32 -10.17
CA CYS A 86 62.26 -16.97 -10.94
C CYS A 86 62.36 -15.52 -11.47
N ARG A 87 62.36 -15.33 -12.80
CA ARG A 87 62.39 -14.00 -13.44
C ARG A 87 61.34 -13.00 -12.89
N LYS A 88 60.15 -13.46 -12.49
CA LYS A 88 59.04 -12.58 -12.08
C LYS A 88 58.97 -12.27 -10.60
N SER A 89 59.13 -13.27 -9.73
CA SER A 89 58.99 -13.12 -8.27
C SER A 89 60.33 -13.15 -7.53
N GLY A 90 61.47 -13.31 -8.22
CA GLY A 90 62.81 -13.30 -7.64
C GLY A 90 63.15 -14.51 -6.76
N ILE A 91 62.17 -15.40 -6.50
CA ILE A 91 62.32 -16.60 -5.68
C ILE A 91 63.48 -17.45 -6.21
N THR A 92 64.48 -17.71 -5.37
CA THR A 92 65.61 -18.58 -5.70
C THR A 92 65.34 -20.04 -5.30
N ALA A 93 66.12 -20.96 -5.85
CA ALA A 93 66.11 -22.37 -5.42
C ALA A 93 66.27 -22.51 -3.88
N LEU A 94 67.09 -21.66 -3.26
CA LEU A 94 67.32 -21.65 -1.81
C LEU A 94 66.07 -21.25 -1.01
N HIS A 95 65.25 -20.33 -1.52
CA HIS A 95 63.99 -19.93 -0.88
C HIS A 95 62.98 -21.07 -0.86
N LEU A 96 62.87 -21.83 -1.96
CA LEU A 96 62.00 -23.01 -2.04
C LEU A 96 62.48 -24.07 -1.05
N ALA A 97 63.76 -24.45 -1.08
CA ALA A 97 64.32 -25.44 -0.16
C ALA A 97 64.12 -25.06 1.32
N ALA A 98 64.35 -23.79 1.67
CA ALA A 98 64.20 -23.30 3.03
C ALA A 98 62.75 -23.24 3.52
N SER A 99 61.80 -22.90 2.63
CA SER A 99 60.37 -22.93 2.94
C SER A 99 59.81 -24.35 3.04
N LEU A 100 60.41 -25.31 2.34
CA LEU A 100 59.99 -26.72 2.28
C LEU A 100 60.64 -27.60 3.35
N GLY A 101 61.67 -27.12 4.05
CA GLY A 101 62.40 -27.92 5.05
C GLY A 101 63.40 -28.92 4.44
N ASP A 102 63.81 -28.75 3.18
CA ASP A 102 64.76 -29.66 2.53
C ASP A 102 66.21 -29.23 2.78
N ILE A 103 66.74 -29.72 3.91
CA ILE A 103 68.11 -29.46 4.37
C ILE A 103 69.14 -29.95 3.34
N ILE A 104 68.96 -31.15 2.77
CA ILE A 104 69.97 -31.78 1.90
C ILE A 104 70.10 -30.98 0.60
N THR A 105 68.98 -30.61 -0.01
CA THR A 105 68.96 -29.70 -1.17
C THR A 105 69.54 -28.33 -0.82
N LEU A 106 69.25 -27.78 0.36
CA LEU A 106 69.78 -26.50 0.82
C LEU A 106 71.31 -26.53 0.97
N SER A 107 71.89 -27.53 1.64
CA SER A 107 73.34 -27.67 1.78
C SER A 107 74.02 -27.81 0.41
N VAL A 108 73.45 -28.63 -0.49
CA VAL A 108 73.95 -28.81 -1.87
C VAL A 108 73.93 -27.50 -2.67
N LEU A 109 72.86 -26.71 -2.57
CA LEU A 109 72.76 -25.42 -3.26
C LEU A 109 73.79 -24.41 -2.74
N LEU A 110 73.98 -24.32 -1.42
CA LEU A 110 74.95 -23.42 -0.78
C LEU A 110 76.40 -23.79 -1.15
N GLU A 111 76.74 -25.07 -1.18
CA GLU A 111 78.07 -25.54 -1.62
C GLU A 111 78.34 -25.25 -3.10
N ASN A 112 77.29 -25.19 -3.93
CA ASN A 112 77.37 -24.84 -5.35
C ASN A 112 77.08 -23.34 -5.62
N GLY A 113 77.37 -22.48 -4.63
CA GLY A 113 77.47 -21.04 -4.80
C GLY A 113 76.14 -20.27 -4.80
N ALA A 114 75.04 -20.89 -4.32
CA ALA A 114 73.86 -20.14 -3.93
C ALA A 114 74.20 -19.11 -2.84
N ASP A 115 73.54 -17.96 -2.88
CA ASP A 115 73.74 -16.89 -1.91
C ASP A 115 72.67 -16.98 -0.81
N ALA A 116 73.11 -17.13 0.45
CA ALA A 116 72.24 -17.21 1.62
C ALA A 116 71.52 -15.88 1.94
N ARG A 117 72.04 -14.77 1.40
CA ARG A 117 71.47 -13.41 1.49
C ARG A 117 70.72 -12.98 0.23
N ALA A 118 70.55 -13.87 -0.75
CA ALA A 118 69.70 -13.58 -1.90
C ALA A 118 68.32 -13.14 -1.40
N ARG A 119 67.85 -11.99 -1.90
CA ARG A 119 66.50 -11.49 -1.64
C ARG A 119 65.61 -11.80 -2.83
N ASP A 120 64.38 -12.22 -2.56
CA ASP A 120 63.36 -12.34 -3.61
C ASP A 120 62.72 -10.99 -3.96
N GLY A 121 61.81 -10.99 -4.94
CA GLY A 121 61.10 -9.80 -5.41
C GLY A 121 60.14 -9.17 -4.39
N LYS A 122 60.00 -9.75 -3.19
CA LYS A 122 59.27 -9.17 -2.05
C LYS A 122 60.22 -8.73 -0.92
N GLY A 123 61.54 -8.74 -1.15
CA GLY A 123 62.55 -8.35 -0.17
C GLY A 123 62.81 -9.38 0.92
N ARG A 124 62.34 -10.63 0.76
CA ARG A 124 62.47 -11.71 1.75
C ARG A 124 63.80 -12.43 1.54
N GLU A 125 64.44 -12.86 2.63
CA GLU A 125 65.61 -13.78 2.63
C GLU A 125 65.18 -15.19 3.09
N ALA A 126 65.88 -16.25 2.67
CA ALA A 126 65.52 -17.65 2.92
C ALA A 126 65.20 -18.00 4.40
N ALA A 127 65.90 -17.39 5.36
CA ALA A 127 65.66 -17.62 6.79
C ALA A 127 64.33 -17.07 7.32
N HIS A 128 63.75 -16.05 6.68
CA HIS A 128 62.39 -15.61 7.01
C HIS A 128 61.38 -16.72 6.71
N LEU A 129 61.60 -17.47 5.62
CA LEU A 129 60.74 -18.58 5.21
C LEU A 129 60.93 -19.79 6.13
N ALA A 130 62.19 -20.14 6.45
CA ALA A 130 62.49 -21.21 7.42
C ALA A 130 61.87 -20.93 8.80
N ALA A 131 61.99 -19.69 9.29
CA ALA A 131 61.42 -19.29 10.59
C ALA A 131 59.89 -19.25 10.60
N TRP A 132 59.24 -18.93 9.47
CA TRP A 132 57.78 -19.02 9.31
C TRP A 132 57.28 -20.46 9.19
N ALA A 133 58.04 -21.32 8.50
CA ALA A 133 57.73 -22.73 8.29
C ALA A 133 58.14 -23.65 9.45
N GLY A 134 58.74 -23.11 10.52
CA GLY A 134 59.15 -23.86 11.72
C GLY A 134 60.41 -24.71 11.54
N GLN A 135 61.15 -24.51 10.44
CA GLN A 135 62.25 -25.37 10.00
C GLN A 135 63.54 -25.04 10.75
N LEU A 136 63.64 -25.48 12.01
CA LEU A 136 64.80 -25.25 12.88
C LEU A 136 66.12 -25.67 12.23
N GLU A 137 66.18 -26.89 11.71
CA GLU A 137 67.45 -27.49 11.22
C GLU A 137 67.96 -26.76 9.97
N VAL A 138 67.04 -26.25 9.12
CA VAL A 138 67.36 -25.32 8.01
C VAL A 138 67.88 -23.97 8.53
N LEU A 139 67.27 -23.45 9.59
CA LEU A 139 67.64 -22.15 10.18
C LEU A 139 69.01 -22.23 10.90
N GLU A 140 69.31 -23.38 11.52
CA GLU A 140 70.62 -23.75 12.05
C GLU A 140 71.68 -23.79 10.93
N ASP A 141 71.43 -24.51 9.84
CA ASP A 141 72.41 -24.64 8.74
C ASP A 141 72.66 -23.31 8.01
N LEU A 142 71.62 -22.47 7.84
CA LEU A 142 71.79 -21.10 7.31
C LEU A 142 72.63 -20.23 8.26
N ALA A 143 72.34 -20.22 9.55
CA ALA A 143 73.09 -19.44 10.55
C ALA A 143 74.54 -19.93 10.72
N ASN A 144 74.80 -21.23 10.56
CA ASN A 144 76.13 -21.82 10.56
C ASN A 144 76.99 -21.34 9.36
N LYS A 145 76.37 -21.01 8.23
CA LYS A 145 77.05 -20.51 7.02
C LYS A 145 77.21 -18.97 7.02
N ASP A 146 76.22 -18.23 7.54
CA ASP A 146 76.32 -16.79 7.81
C ASP A 146 75.52 -16.40 9.09
N PRO A 147 76.20 -16.14 10.23
CA PRO A 147 75.54 -15.79 11.49
C PRO A 147 74.70 -14.51 11.45
N GLY A 148 74.98 -13.57 10.54
CA GLY A 148 74.21 -12.33 10.44
C GLY A 148 72.79 -12.51 9.88
N ILE A 149 72.43 -13.74 9.48
CA ILE A 149 71.08 -14.12 9.05
C ILE A 149 70.08 -14.08 10.22
N ILE A 150 70.54 -14.33 11.45
CA ILE A 150 69.68 -14.33 12.66
C ILE A 150 68.97 -12.98 12.88
N GLY A 151 69.62 -11.88 12.47
CA GLY A 151 69.11 -10.52 12.57
C GLY A 151 68.66 -9.89 11.24
N CYS A 152 68.48 -10.68 10.17
CA CYS A 152 68.07 -10.13 8.87
C CYS A 152 66.67 -9.51 8.91
N ARG A 153 66.39 -8.62 7.95
CA ARG A 153 65.15 -7.85 7.84
C ARG A 153 64.59 -7.95 6.42
N VAL A 154 63.28 -8.05 6.30
CA VAL A 154 62.56 -7.88 5.03
C VAL A 154 62.73 -6.43 4.57
N GLU A 155 63.22 -6.23 3.34
CA GLU A 155 63.47 -4.90 2.77
C GLU A 155 63.19 -4.90 1.26
N ARG A 156 62.09 -4.27 0.85
CA ARG A 156 61.67 -4.11 -0.56
C ARG A 156 62.53 -3.07 -1.30
N SER A 157 63.79 -3.38 -1.56
CA SER A 157 64.68 -2.56 -2.40
C SER A 157 64.22 -2.52 -3.86
N SER A 158 64.28 -1.36 -4.51
CA SER A 158 64.23 -1.28 -5.97
C SER A 158 65.36 -2.11 -6.59
N ILE A 159 65.03 -3.01 -7.52
CA ILE A 159 65.96 -3.93 -8.16
C ILE A 159 67.16 -3.15 -8.72
N SER A 160 68.38 -3.50 -8.28
CA SER A 160 69.60 -2.91 -8.82
C SER A 160 69.87 -3.45 -10.23
N GLU A 161 70.04 -2.54 -11.19
CA GLU A 161 70.21 -2.89 -12.61
C GLU A 161 71.51 -3.68 -12.90
N ASP A 162 72.43 -3.77 -11.93
CA ASP A 162 73.72 -4.47 -12.02
C ASP A 162 73.68 -5.97 -11.66
N GLN A 163 72.52 -6.55 -11.28
CA GLN A 163 72.39 -8.01 -11.21
C GLN A 163 72.20 -8.58 -12.63
N GLU A 164 73.22 -9.27 -13.17
CA GLU A 164 73.11 -10.01 -14.45
C GLU A 164 71.90 -10.95 -14.42
N ILE A 165 70.85 -10.60 -15.16
CA ILE A 165 69.56 -11.30 -15.10
C ILE A 165 69.72 -12.70 -15.71
N LEU A 166 69.70 -13.73 -14.86
CA LEU A 166 70.09 -15.10 -15.21
C LEU A 166 68.88 -16.04 -15.26
N ASP A 167 68.16 -15.97 -16.37
CA ASP A 167 66.73 -16.25 -16.41
C ASP A 167 66.27 -17.69 -16.61
N SER A 168 65.22 -18.08 -15.91
CA SER A 168 64.39 -19.24 -16.28
C SER A 168 63.47 -18.92 -17.48
N TRP A 169 63.41 -19.78 -18.51
CA TRP A 169 62.65 -19.47 -19.73
C TRP A 169 61.13 -19.74 -19.65
N THR A 170 60.70 -20.82 -18.99
CA THR A 170 59.30 -21.27 -18.96
C THR A 170 58.95 -22.09 -17.72
N HIS A 171 58.32 -21.51 -16.70
CA HIS A 171 57.77 -22.25 -15.54
C HIS A 171 56.42 -21.69 -15.07
N SER A 172 55.72 -22.46 -14.24
CA SER A 172 54.48 -22.05 -13.59
C SER A 172 54.80 -21.15 -12.40
N HIS A 173 54.76 -19.83 -12.60
CA HIS A 173 54.98 -18.87 -11.51
C HIS A 173 53.94 -19.04 -10.40
N GLU A 174 52.71 -19.45 -10.74
CA GLU A 174 51.62 -19.62 -9.79
C GLU A 174 51.87 -20.79 -8.81
N GLU A 175 52.59 -21.84 -9.24
CA GLU A 175 52.99 -22.95 -8.35
C GLU A 175 54.05 -22.50 -7.33
N PHE A 176 55.10 -21.77 -7.75
CA PHE A 176 56.14 -21.30 -6.83
C PHE A 176 55.63 -20.21 -5.87
N ASP A 177 54.80 -19.28 -6.35
CA ASP A 177 54.19 -18.27 -5.51
C ASP A 177 53.13 -18.86 -4.55
N ALA A 178 52.52 -20.02 -4.88
CA ALA A 178 51.64 -20.77 -3.97
C ALA A 178 52.40 -21.52 -2.86
N ILE A 179 53.64 -21.98 -3.11
CA ILE A 179 54.52 -22.58 -2.09
C ILE A 179 54.96 -21.53 -1.06
N ILE A 180 55.10 -20.26 -1.45
CA ILE A 180 55.59 -19.17 -0.59
C ILE A 180 54.62 -17.96 -0.55
N PRO A 181 53.36 -18.14 -0.11
CA PRO A 181 52.22 -17.25 -0.40
C PRO A 181 52.16 -15.97 0.46
N ILE A 182 53.27 -15.54 1.06
CA ILE A 182 53.32 -14.59 2.17
C ILE A 182 53.73 -13.19 1.68
N GLU A 183 52.86 -12.19 1.82
CA GLU A 183 53.28 -10.78 1.84
C GLU A 183 53.86 -10.48 3.22
N LEU A 184 55.14 -10.11 3.31
CA LEU A 184 55.75 -9.65 4.56
C LEU A 184 55.90 -8.12 4.56
N GLU A 185 55.73 -7.53 5.74
CA GLU A 185 55.96 -6.11 5.99
C GLU A 185 57.46 -5.84 6.14
N ASP A 186 57.91 -4.67 5.71
CA ASP A 186 59.31 -4.28 5.84
C ASP A 186 59.75 -4.20 7.31
N GLY A 187 61.01 -4.54 7.57
CA GLY A 187 61.61 -4.58 8.92
C GLY A 187 61.26 -5.82 9.76
N ILE A 188 60.36 -6.71 9.30
CA ILE A 188 60.14 -8.02 9.94
C ILE A 188 61.47 -8.82 9.97
N THR A 189 61.72 -9.50 11.08
CA THR A 189 62.88 -10.41 11.27
C THR A 189 62.44 -11.87 11.45
N PRO A 190 63.33 -12.87 11.33
CA PRO A 190 63.02 -14.27 11.64
C PRO A 190 62.39 -14.50 13.02
N LEU A 191 62.80 -13.73 14.05
CA LEU A 191 62.27 -13.85 15.41
C LEU A 191 60.79 -13.42 15.52
N HIS A 192 60.37 -12.41 14.73
CA HIS A 192 58.96 -12.03 14.63
C HIS A 192 58.13 -13.18 14.06
N LEU A 193 58.61 -13.81 12.99
CA LEU A 193 57.87 -14.86 12.27
C LEU A 193 57.73 -16.14 13.10
N ALA A 194 58.81 -16.55 13.78
CA ALA A 194 58.77 -17.67 14.70
C ALA A 194 57.80 -17.43 15.88
N SER A 195 57.83 -16.23 16.48
CA SER A 195 56.93 -15.85 17.58
C SER A 195 55.46 -15.77 17.14
N MET A 196 55.20 -15.20 15.97
CA MET A 196 53.86 -15.01 15.39
C MET A 196 53.16 -16.34 15.05
N ARG A 197 53.93 -17.34 14.59
CA ARG A 197 53.47 -18.68 14.25
C ARG A 197 53.39 -19.66 15.43
N GLY A 198 54.04 -19.36 16.55
CA GLY A 198 54.11 -20.25 17.72
C GLY A 198 55.28 -21.25 17.72
N HIS A 199 56.32 -21.01 16.91
CA HIS A 199 57.44 -21.93 16.69
C HIS A 199 58.49 -21.87 17.82
N VAL A 200 58.13 -22.38 19.00
CA VAL A 200 58.94 -22.35 20.23
C VAL A 200 60.41 -22.71 19.98
N ARG A 201 60.69 -23.82 19.27
CA ARG A 201 62.08 -24.27 19.00
C ARG A 201 62.90 -23.26 18.19
N CYS A 202 62.28 -22.57 17.23
CA CYS A 202 62.95 -21.54 16.45
C CYS A 202 63.16 -20.25 17.26
N VAL A 203 62.20 -19.90 18.14
CA VAL A 203 62.35 -18.78 19.11
C VAL A 203 63.52 -19.06 20.06
N ASP A 204 63.52 -20.23 20.73
CA ASP A 204 64.62 -20.75 21.56
C ASP A 204 65.99 -20.60 20.89
N PHE A 205 66.10 -21.02 19.62
CA PHE A 205 67.37 -20.97 18.86
C PHE A 205 67.79 -19.54 18.50
N LEU A 206 66.88 -18.73 17.97
CA LEU A 206 67.18 -17.35 17.57
C LEU A 206 67.61 -16.50 18.77
N LEU A 207 66.94 -16.64 19.92
CA LEU A 207 67.29 -15.94 21.16
C LEU A 207 68.68 -16.35 21.67
N LYS A 208 68.98 -17.66 21.71
CA LYS A 208 70.29 -18.19 22.15
C LYS A 208 71.46 -17.73 21.28
N ASN A 209 71.21 -17.40 20.02
CA ASN A 209 72.21 -16.87 19.08
C ASN A 209 72.13 -15.34 18.90
N GLY A 210 71.47 -14.62 19.81
CA GLY A 210 71.53 -13.16 19.90
C GLY A 210 70.56 -12.39 18.98
N ALA A 211 69.44 -13.00 18.57
CA ALA A 211 68.36 -12.25 17.92
C ALA A 211 67.82 -11.14 18.84
N ASN A 212 67.72 -9.93 18.31
CA ASN A 212 67.27 -8.76 19.09
C ASN A 212 65.78 -8.86 19.43
N VAL A 213 65.47 -8.97 20.72
CA VAL A 213 64.09 -8.99 21.29
C VAL A 213 63.34 -7.67 21.13
N ASP A 214 64.05 -6.54 21.02
CA ASP A 214 63.48 -5.21 20.79
C ASP A 214 63.60 -4.78 19.32
N ALA A 215 63.78 -5.73 18.39
CA ALA A 215 63.73 -5.44 16.96
C ALA A 215 62.32 -4.96 16.57
N GLN A 216 62.23 -3.87 15.80
CA GLN A 216 60.95 -3.30 15.37
C GLN A 216 60.71 -3.45 13.86
N THR A 217 59.47 -3.79 13.49
CA THR A 217 58.93 -3.73 12.11
C THR A 217 58.65 -2.29 11.67
N ALA A 218 58.27 -2.08 10.40
CA ALA A 218 57.78 -0.80 9.88
C ALA A 218 56.51 -0.25 10.58
N LYS A 219 55.88 -1.01 11.49
CA LYS A 219 54.77 -0.59 12.35
C LYS A 219 55.16 -0.42 13.83
N GLU A 220 56.46 -0.34 14.12
CA GLU A 220 57.02 -0.26 15.48
C GLU A 220 56.75 -1.49 16.38
N LEU A 221 56.18 -2.57 15.81
CA LEU A 221 55.87 -3.83 16.51
C LEU A 221 57.14 -4.60 16.85
N THR A 222 57.16 -5.21 18.03
CA THR A 222 58.22 -6.14 18.48
C THR A 222 57.81 -7.61 18.33
N PRO A 223 58.74 -8.59 18.46
CA PRO A 223 58.42 -10.02 18.48
C PRO A 223 57.39 -10.42 19.54
N ILE A 224 57.35 -9.72 20.69
CA ILE A 224 56.37 -9.99 21.76
C ILE A 224 54.97 -9.47 21.41
N ASP A 225 54.85 -8.35 20.68
CA ASP A 225 53.55 -7.82 20.21
C ASP A 225 52.90 -8.74 19.16
N VAL A 226 53.70 -9.32 18.26
CA VAL A 226 53.18 -10.23 17.21
C VAL A 226 53.00 -11.67 17.68
N ALA A 227 53.49 -12.03 18.87
CA ALA A 227 53.47 -13.40 19.37
C ALA A 227 52.03 -13.97 19.40
N GLY A 228 51.85 -15.15 18.81
CA GLY A 228 50.56 -15.85 18.76
C GLY A 228 49.53 -15.34 17.75
N LEU A 229 49.82 -14.29 16.97
CA LEU A 229 48.84 -13.63 16.09
C LEU A 229 48.37 -14.51 14.91
N HIS A 230 49.11 -15.57 14.53
CA HIS A 230 48.77 -16.52 13.46
C HIS A 230 48.87 -18.00 13.92
N LEU A 231 48.29 -18.34 15.07
CA LEU A 231 48.19 -19.71 15.60
C LEU A 231 47.15 -20.58 14.87
N ALA A 232 47.40 -20.92 13.60
CA ALA A 232 46.60 -21.90 12.85
C ALA A 232 47.40 -22.64 11.75
N GLU A 233 48.03 -23.76 12.11
CA GLU A 233 47.58 -25.11 11.70
C GLU A 233 48.38 -26.22 12.40
N PRO A 234 47.82 -27.43 12.58
CA PRO A 234 48.58 -28.60 12.99
C PRO A 234 49.44 -29.13 11.84
N GLU A 235 50.61 -29.67 12.16
CA GLU A 235 51.48 -30.34 11.19
C GLU A 235 50.76 -31.54 10.55
N GLY A 236 50.72 -31.61 9.22
CA GLY A 236 50.18 -32.75 8.46
C GLY A 236 48.77 -32.58 7.85
N ALA A 237 48.48 -31.42 7.25
CA ALA A 237 47.26 -31.19 6.46
C ALA A 237 47.61 -30.85 5.00
N ASP A 238 47.95 -31.86 4.20
CA ASP A 238 48.16 -31.74 2.76
C ASP A 238 46.81 -31.60 2.02
N ASP A 239 46.29 -30.38 1.88
CA ASP A 239 45.22 -30.09 0.90
C ASP A 239 45.28 -28.65 0.35
N ILE A 240 45.27 -28.51 -0.99
CA ILE A 240 45.64 -27.28 -1.69
C ILE A 240 44.38 -26.45 -2.01
N SER A 241 43.81 -25.80 -0.99
CA SER A 241 42.79 -24.75 -1.20
C SER A 241 42.70 -23.75 -0.05
N LYS A 242 43.50 -22.67 -0.10
CA LYS A 242 43.40 -21.53 0.84
C LYS A 242 43.51 -20.16 0.16
N PRO A 243 42.91 -19.10 0.75
CA PRO A 243 42.69 -17.83 0.06
C PRO A 243 43.94 -16.95 0.00
N ARG A 244 43.91 -15.98 -0.93
CA ARG A 244 44.99 -15.04 -1.20
C ARG A 244 44.98 -13.90 -0.17
N VAL A 245 46.16 -13.42 0.21
CA VAL A 245 46.37 -12.33 1.19
C VAL A 245 45.86 -10.95 0.71
N GLY A 246 45.47 -10.81 -0.56
CA GLY A 246 45.04 -9.53 -1.16
C GLY A 246 43.80 -8.90 -0.52
N ASP A 247 42.86 -9.70 -0.01
CA ASP A 247 41.57 -9.19 0.52
C ASP A 247 41.67 -8.71 1.99
N ILE A 248 42.82 -8.94 2.64
CA ILE A 248 43.08 -8.62 4.06
C ILE A 248 43.25 -7.10 4.30
N ALA A 249 43.18 -6.29 3.24
CA ALA A 249 43.21 -4.84 3.33
C ALA A 249 41.85 -4.19 3.71
N GLU A 250 40.71 -4.87 3.48
CA GLU A 250 39.37 -4.28 3.68
C GLU A 250 38.43 -5.08 4.60
N GLU A 251 38.62 -6.39 4.82
CA GLU A 251 37.85 -7.15 5.82
C GLU A 251 38.59 -7.35 7.16
N GLY A 252 37.94 -6.96 8.27
CA GLY A 252 38.54 -6.97 9.61
C GLY A 252 38.78 -8.37 10.21
N PRO A 253 39.79 -8.52 11.08
CA PRO A 253 40.36 -9.83 11.47
C PRO A 253 39.38 -10.77 12.21
N GLY A 254 38.36 -10.25 12.88
CA GLY A 254 37.46 -11.04 13.74
C GLY A 254 36.69 -12.14 12.99
N ARG A 255 36.35 -11.96 11.70
CA ARG A 255 35.48 -12.91 10.98
C ARG A 255 36.21 -14.18 10.53
N PHE A 256 37.48 -14.06 10.12
CA PHE A 256 38.30 -15.23 9.77
C PHE A 256 38.75 -16.00 11.02
N MET A 257 39.13 -15.27 12.08
CA MET A 257 39.50 -15.89 13.36
C MET A 257 38.38 -16.72 13.98
N ALA A 258 37.11 -16.27 13.91
CA ALA A 258 35.97 -17.01 14.44
C ALA A 258 35.77 -18.42 13.82
N VAL A 259 36.25 -18.64 12.59
CA VAL A 259 36.22 -19.97 11.94
C VAL A 259 37.34 -20.87 12.50
N ALA A 260 38.56 -20.33 12.64
CA ALA A 260 39.67 -21.05 13.28
C ALA A 260 39.38 -21.36 14.76
N PHE A 261 38.72 -20.46 15.49
CA PHE A 261 38.38 -20.59 16.90
C PHE A 261 37.45 -21.78 17.20
N LYS A 262 36.59 -22.16 16.25
CA LYS A 262 35.78 -23.39 16.32
C LYS A 262 36.62 -24.67 16.18
N MET A 263 37.73 -24.63 15.45
CA MET A 263 38.64 -25.77 15.31
C MET A 263 39.58 -25.90 16.50
N VAL A 264 40.14 -24.80 17.02
CA VAL A 264 41.04 -24.82 18.19
C VAL A 264 40.35 -25.40 19.43
N ASN A 265 39.07 -25.07 19.67
CA ASN A 265 38.31 -25.61 20.82
C ASN A 265 38.11 -27.14 20.78
N ALA A 266 38.28 -27.81 19.63
CA ALA A 266 38.21 -29.27 19.55
C ALA A 266 39.42 -29.97 20.22
N SER A 267 40.51 -29.25 20.48
CA SER A 267 41.77 -29.80 21.01
C SER A 267 41.80 -30.05 22.53
N LYS A 268 40.72 -29.69 23.27
CA LYS A 268 40.62 -29.74 24.74
C LYS A 268 40.58 -31.17 25.37
N LYS A 269 41.28 -32.15 24.79
CA LYS A 269 41.34 -33.56 25.23
C LYS A 269 42.73 -34.21 25.19
N LYS A 270 43.83 -33.45 25.30
CA LYS A 270 45.18 -34.00 25.59
C LYS A 270 45.80 -33.32 26.83
N PRO A 271 46.56 -34.05 27.67
CA PRO A 271 47.08 -33.52 28.93
C PRO A 271 48.44 -32.83 28.79
N LYS A 272 48.62 -31.73 29.53
CA LYS A 272 49.92 -31.17 29.99
C LYS A 272 51.09 -31.18 28.98
N ALA A 273 50.85 -30.76 27.75
CA ALA A 273 51.85 -29.98 27.03
C ALA A 273 51.72 -28.53 27.50
N GLN A 274 52.80 -27.91 27.96
CA GLN A 274 52.82 -26.49 28.36
C GLN A 274 52.49 -25.62 27.13
N ASN A 275 51.60 -24.64 27.28
CA ASN A 275 51.07 -23.89 26.13
C ASN A 275 52.24 -23.22 25.36
N PRO A 276 52.39 -23.45 24.03
CA PRO A 276 53.50 -22.89 23.26
C PRO A 276 53.52 -21.36 23.26
N LEU A 277 52.35 -20.70 23.33
CA LEU A 277 52.27 -19.25 23.45
C LEU A 277 52.72 -18.76 24.83
N LEU A 278 52.35 -19.46 25.91
CA LEU A 278 52.84 -19.17 27.26
C LEU A 278 54.38 -19.26 27.29
N ARG A 279 54.95 -20.35 26.75
CA ARG A 279 56.40 -20.53 26.72
C ARG A 279 57.12 -19.51 25.84
N ILE A 280 56.52 -19.04 24.74
CA ILE A 280 57.11 -17.95 23.94
C ILE A 280 57.13 -16.64 24.72
N TYR A 281 56.07 -16.33 25.49
CA TYR A 281 56.09 -15.18 26.39
C TYR A 281 57.12 -15.35 27.52
N GLU A 282 57.25 -16.55 28.10
CA GLU A 282 58.28 -16.86 29.10
C GLU A 282 59.71 -16.65 28.53
N GLU A 283 60.05 -17.24 27.40
CA GLU A 283 61.40 -17.15 26.80
C GLU A 283 61.74 -15.73 26.31
N LEU A 284 60.77 -14.99 25.74
CA LEU A 284 60.98 -13.59 25.33
C LEU A 284 61.22 -12.68 26.55
N VAL A 285 60.38 -12.77 27.59
CA VAL A 285 60.52 -11.94 28.80
C VAL A 285 61.80 -12.31 29.58
N ASN A 286 62.13 -13.61 29.69
CA ASN A 286 63.39 -14.06 30.29
C ASN A 286 64.62 -13.57 29.50
N SER A 287 64.50 -13.42 28.18
CA SER A 287 65.55 -12.85 27.31
C SER A 287 65.60 -11.31 27.32
N GLY A 288 64.80 -10.65 28.17
CA GLY A 288 64.81 -9.21 28.39
C GLY A 288 63.77 -8.41 27.61
N ALA A 289 62.89 -9.03 26.84
CA ALA A 289 61.82 -8.32 26.12
C ALA A 289 60.93 -7.54 27.10
N THR A 290 60.76 -6.23 26.87
CA THR A 290 59.94 -5.40 27.76
C THR A 290 58.47 -5.44 27.36
N MET A 291 57.57 -5.63 28.34
CA MET A 291 56.14 -5.60 28.09
C MET A 291 55.70 -4.20 27.59
N PRO A 292 54.88 -4.12 26.53
CA PRO A 292 54.54 -2.85 25.89
C PRO A 292 53.75 -1.95 26.85
N LYS A 293 54.34 -0.80 27.20
CA LYS A 293 53.73 0.24 28.03
C LYS A 293 52.65 0.98 27.24
N GLY A 294 51.50 0.35 27.09
CA GLY A 294 50.35 0.90 26.38
C GLY A 294 50.00 2.30 26.86
N ARG A 295 49.85 3.25 25.94
CA ARG A 295 49.56 4.66 26.25
C ARG A 295 48.18 4.76 26.93
N VAL A 296 48.19 4.93 28.25
CA VAL A 296 46.99 5.22 29.04
C VAL A 296 46.52 6.65 28.70
N LEU A 297 45.64 6.75 27.71
CA LEU A 297 45.02 8.01 27.31
C LEU A 297 44.06 8.47 28.41
N ARG A 298 44.24 9.70 28.89
CA ARG A 298 43.30 10.31 29.84
C ARG A 298 42.04 10.77 29.09
N SER A 299 40.90 10.82 29.78
CA SER A 299 39.59 11.18 29.19
C SER A 299 39.58 12.52 28.43
N THR A 300 40.50 13.44 28.76
CA THR A 300 40.72 14.72 28.06
C THR A 300 41.34 14.59 26.66
N GLU A 301 42.00 13.48 26.34
CA GLU A 301 42.78 13.29 25.10
C GLU A 301 41.97 12.64 23.96
N MET A 302 40.75 12.16 24.25
CA MET A 302 39.83 11.50 23.31
C MET A 302 39.50 12.32 22.04
N ARG A 303 39.76 13.63 22.01
CA ARG A 303 39.42 14.52 20.89
C ARG A 303 40.57 14.84 19.90
N SER A 304 41.80 14.39 20.15
CA SER A 304 42.96 14.73 19.31
C SER A 304 43.80 13.53 18.84
N ALA A 305 43.59 12.33 19.39
CA ALA A 305 44.41 11.15 19.11
C ALA A 305 44.01 10.37 17.83
N VAL A 306 43.86 11.07 16.70
CA VAL A 306 43.30 10.53 15.42
C VAL A 306 44.37 10.03 14.42
N GLN A 307 45.65 10.35 14.63
CA GLN A 307 46.69 10.23 13.58
C GLN A 307 47.75 9.12 13.75
N THR A 308 47.59 8.15 14.67
CA THR A 308 48.51 7.00 14.81
C THR A 308 47.74 5.68 14.84
N LYS A 309 48.12 4.73 13.98
CA LYS A 309 47.53 3.37 13.97
C LYS A 309 47.94 2.65 15.26
N LYS A 310 46.97 2.10 15.98
CA LYS A 310 47.16 1.46 17.30
C LYS A 310 47.40 -0.04 17.15
N VAL A 311 48.10 -0.61 18.12
CA VAL A 311 48.70 -1.95 18.08
C VAL A 311 47.86 -2.95 18.88
N THR A 312 47.67 -4.16 18.35
CA THR A 312 47.18 -5.32 19.11
C THR A 312 48.21 -5.72 20.15
N THR A 313 48.00 -5.37 21.43
CA THR A 313 48.93 -5.73 22.50
C THR A 313 48.85 -7.23 22.85
N PRO A 314 49.90 -7.82 23.47
CA PRO A 314 49.89 -9.23 23.92
C PRO A 314 48.68 -9.62 24.76
N MET A 315 48.15 -8.68 25.55
CA MET A 315 46.94 -8.88 26.35
C MET A 315 45.70 -9.21 25.50
N HIS A 316 45.57 -8.57 24.33
CA HIS A 316 44.48 -8.86 23.40
C HIS A 316 44.65 -10.24 22.75
N THR A 317 45.88 -10.65 22.43
CA THR A 317 46.15 -12.01 21.93
C THR A 317 45.84 -13.06 23.00
N GLY A 318 46.25 -12.84 24.25
CA GLY A 318 45.89 -13.69 25.39
C GLY A 318 44.37 -13.88 25.50
N VAL A 319 43.61 -12.79 25.53
CA VAL A 319 42.13 -12.85 25.54
C VAL A 319 41.56 -13.53 24.29
N MET A 320 42.08 -13.24 23.10
CA MET A 320 41.62 -13.84 21.83
C MET A 320 41.86 -15.35 21.77
N THR A 321 42.92 -15.88 22.41
CA THR A 321 43.10 -17.34 22.56
C THR A 321 42.20 -17.96 23.63
N GLY A 322 41.66 -17.16 24.55
CA GLY A 322 40.82 -17.59 25.66
C GLY A 322 41.56 -18.40 26.74
N ASP A 323 42.89 -18.38 26.75
CA ASP A 323 43.70 -19.13 27.71
C ASP A 323 43.95 -18.33 28.99
N VAL A 324 43.39 -18.83 30.10
CA VAL A 324 43.47 -18.24 31.43
C VAL A 324 44.90 -18.24 32.00
N GLU A 325 45.73 -19.24 31.68
CA GLU A 325 47.11 -19.31 32.16
C GLU A 325 47.99 -18.25 31.46
N VAL A 326 47.78 -18.06 30.15
CA VAL A 326 48.44 -16.98 29.38
C VAL A 326 48.03 -15.60 29.90
N ILE A 327 46.72 -15.38 30.10
CA ILE A 327 46.18 -14.11 30.64
C ILE A 327 46.79 -13.80 32.01
N ARG A 328 46.82 -14.78 32.92
CA ARG A 328 47.37 -14.61 34.27
C ARG A 328 48.88 -14.35 34.25
N TYR A 329 49.63 -15.01 33.37
CA TYR A 329 51.06 -14.73 33.19
C TYR A 329 51.30 -13.30 32.69
N LEU A 330 50.60 -12.89 31.62
CA LEU A 330 50.73 -11.55 31.04
C LEU A 330 50.42 -10.43 32.06
N LEU A 331 49.35 -10.59 32.85
CA LEU A 331 49.00 -9.65 33.93
C LEU A 331 50.10 -9.57 34.99
N ASN A 332 50.60 -10.71 35.48
CA ASN A 332 51.68 -10.76 36.47
C ASN A 332 53.02 -10.19 35.94
N SER A 333 53.26 -10.28 34.63
CA SER A 333 54.39 -9.65 33.93
C SER A 333 54.18 -8.15 33.62
N GLY A 334 53.05 -7.55 34.03
CA GLY A 334 52.78 -6.13 33.91
C GLY A 334 52.13 -5.69 32.59
N ALA A 335 51.36 -6.55 31.92
CA ALA A 335 50.62 -6.19 30.71
C ALA A 335 49.58 -5.07 30.95
N CYS A 336 49.54 -4.08 30.07
CA CYS A 336 48.57 -2.99 30.16
C CYS A 336 47.17 -3.43 29.68
N LEU A 337 46.28 -3.74 30.64
CA LEU A 337 44.86 -4.06 30.40
C LEU A 337 44.06 -2.91 29.76
N MET A 338 44.50 -1.66 29.99
CA MET A 338 43.83 -0.43 29.57
C MET A 338 44.21 0.02 28.14
N ALA A 339 45.08 -0.73 27.45
CA ALA A 339 45.45 -0.43 26.07
C ALA A 339 44.28 -0.69 25.10
N TRP A 340 44.24 0.06 24.00
CA TRP A 340 43.35 -0.21 22.86
C TRP A 340 44.06 -1.03 21.78
N ASN A 341 43.33 -1.95 21.15
CA ASN A 341 43.77 -2.68 19.95
C ASN A 341 43.53 -1.89 18.64
N SER A 342 43.65 -2.56 17.50
CA SER A 342 43.31 -2.06 16.16
C SER A 342 41.85 -1.62 16.01
N ASP A 343 40.95 -2.28 16.74
CA ASP A 343 39.50 -2.12 16.66
C ASP A 343 39.02 -1.01 17.64
N GLU A 344 39.96 -0.38 18.35
CA GLU A 344 39.77 0.60 19.42
C GLU A 344 38.93 0.10 20.61
N GLU A 345 39.01 -1.21 20.86
CA GLU A 345 38.48 -1.92 22.02
C GLU A 345 39.61 -2.20 23.02
N THR A 346 39.29 -2.33 24.32
CA THR A 346 40.24 -2.85 25.34
C THR A 346 40.10 -4.37 25.49
N ALA A 347 41.05 -5.02 26.15
CA ALA A 347 41.02 -6.46 26.40
C ALA A 347 39.74 -6.92 27.15
N LEU A 348 39.18 -6.08 28.03
CA LEU A 348 37.87 -6.32 28.69
C LEU A 348 36.72 -6.30 27.67
N HIS A 349 36.69 -5.33 26.74
CA HIS A 349 35.68 -5.29 25.68
C HIS A 349 35.79 -6.49 24.73
N LEU A 350 37.02 -6.93 24.41
CA LEU A 350 37.25 -8.12 23.59
C LEU A 350 36.72 -9.40 24.27
N ALA A 351 36.95 -9.57 25.58
CA ALA A 351 36.39 -10.70 26.33
C ALA A 351 34.85 -10.66 26.39
N VAL A 352 34.25 -9.47 26.50
CA VAL A 352 32.79 -9.30 26.41
C VAL A 352 32.26 -9.61 25.02
N ARG A 353 32.95 -9.17 23.96
CA ARG A 353 32.58 -9.42 22.56
C ARG A 353 32.55 -10.90 22.23
N GLU A 354 33.59 -11.64 22.64
CA GLU A 354 33.70 -13.09 22.42
C GLU A 354 32.99 -13.92 23.53
N LYS A 355 32.28 -13.27 24.46
CA LYS A 355 31.53 -13.85 25.61
C LYS A 355 32.35 -14.81 26.48
N LEU A 356 33.59 -14.44 26.77
CA LEU A 356 34.58 -15.24 27.47
C LEU A 356 34.53 -15.02 29.00
N TYR A 357 33.66 -15.77 29.69
CA TYR A 357 33.43 -15.63 31.13
C TYR A 357 34.70 -15.71 32.01
N GLU A 358 35.44 -16.83 32.00
CA GLU A 358 36.62 -17.00 32.87
C GLU A 358 37.77 -16.02 32.52
N PRO A 359 38.11 -15.76 31.23
CA PRO A 359 39.01 -14.66 30.85
C PRO A 359 38.59 -13.29 31.38
N LEU A 360 37.31 -12.91 31.27
CA LEU A 360 36.80 -11.64 31.81
C LEU A 360 36.94 -11.60 33.34
N LYS A 361 36.58 -12.69 34.02
CA LYS A 361 36.59 -12.83 35.47
C LYS A 361 37.99 -12.74 36.07
N GLU A 362 38.98 -13.44 35.51
CA GLU A 362 40.38 -13.33 35.93
C GLU A 362 40.94 -11.92 35.66
N MET A 363 40.59 -11.32 34.52
CA MET A 363 40.97 -9.93 34.26
C MET A 363 40.33 -8.94 35.25
N LEU A 364 39.08 -9.15 35.69
CA LEU A 364 38.42 -8.29 36.68
C LEU A 364 39.01 -8.47 38.08
N TYR A 365 39.19 -9.70 38.57
CA TYR A 365 39.74 -9.96 39.91
C TYR A 365 41.23 -9.65 40.09
N TRP A 366 41.99 -9.45 39.01
CA TRP A 366 43.43 -9.14 39.13
C TRP A 366 43.68 -7.77 39.78
N ASP A 367 44.24 -7.77 40.99
CA ASP A 367 44.63 -6.58 41.74
C ASP A 367 46.12 -6.22 41.48
N ALA A 368 46.38 -4.94 41.23
CA ALA A 368 47.71 -4.42 40.92
C ALA A 368 48.59 -4.22 42.18
N ASP A 369 47.99 -4.11 43.37
CA ASP A 369 48.74 -3.77 44.61
C ASP A 369 49.73 -4.86 45.07
N GLN A 370 49.75 -6.04 44.41
CA GLN A 370 50.82 -7.03 44.61
C GLN A 370 52.14 -6.69 43.91
N LEU A 371 52.14 -5.79 42.91
CA LEU A 371 53.38 -5.24 42.33
C LEU A 371 53.74 -3.91 43.00
N ASN A 372 54.77 -3.95 43.85
CA ASN A 372 55.20 -2.83 44.68
C ASN A 372 55.24 -1.46 43.98
N ASN A 373 54.40 -0.55 44.47
CA ASN A 373 54.67 0.89 44.56
C ASN A 373 54.67 1.69 43.24
N VAL A 374 53.63 1.51 42.41
CA VAL A 374 53.19 2.52 41.42
C VAL A 374 51.81 3.03 41.84
N GLY A 375 51.73 4.31 42.22
CA GLY A 375 50.58 4.81 43.00
C GLY A 375 49.29 5.08 42.22
N SER A 376 48.18 4.58 42.78
CA SER A 376 46.91 5.32 42.92
C SER A 376 46.36 6.02 41.67
N HIS A 377 46.24 5.31 40.54
CA HIS A 377 45.72 5.87 39.27
C HIS A 377 44.76 4.93 38.49
N TRP A 378 44.26 3.86 39.10
CA TRP A 378 43.49 2.79 38.44
C TRP A 378 41.97 2.81 38.73
N GLU A 379 41.45 3.91 39.28
CA GLU A 379 40.24 3.95 40.15
C GLU A 379 38.90 3.46 39.57
N SER A 380 38.75 3.31 38.26
CA SER A 380 37.77 2.35 37.71
C SER A 380 38.30 1.66 36.46
N LYS A 381 38.65 0.40 36.65
CA LYS A 381 39.05 -0.58 35.64
C LYS A 381 37.86 -1.19 34.90
N VAL A 382 36.67 -1.17 35.51
CA VAL A 382 35.44 -1.77 34.97
C VAL A 382 34.74 -0.82 33.99
N ASP A 383 34.83 0.49 34.22
CA ASP A 383 34.15 1.54 33.45
C ASP A 383 34.96 2.10 32.27
N VAL A 384 36.00 1.38 31.83
CA VAL A 384 36.79 1.72 30.63
C VAL A 384 35.91 1.90 29.41
N ARG A 385 36.35 2.71 28.44
CA ARG A 385 35.57 2.98 27.21
C ARG A 385 36.28 2.55 25.93
N ASP A 386 35.49 2.07 24.98
CA ASP A 386 35.89 1.88 23.59
C ASP A 386 35.73 3.19 22.75
N SER A 387 36.05 3.12 21.46
CA SER A 387 35.84 4.21 20.49
C SER A 387 34.39 4.68 20.33
N ARG A 388 33.42 3.80 20.60
CA ARG A 388 31.98 4.09 20.57
C ARG A 388 31.49 4.70 21.90
N GLY A 389 32.38 4.84 22.89
CA GLY A 389 32.08 5.31 24.23
C GLY A 389 31.31 4.32 25.08
N LEU A 390 31.15 3.08 24.61
CA LEU A 390 30.57 1.98 25.37
C LEU A 390 31.54 1.58 26.49
N THR A 391 30.98 1.09 27.59
CA THR A 391 31.72 0.34 28.62
C THR A 391 31.54 -1.17 28.39
N PRO A 392 32.33 -2.04 29.03
CA PRO A 392 32.11 -3.49 29.01
C PRO A 392 30.66 -3.86 29.37
N LEU A 393 30.04 -3.14 30.31
CA LEU A 393 28.63 -3.34 30.70
C LEU A 393 27.65 -2.96 29.57
N LEU A 394 27.85 -1.81 28.92
CA LEU A 394 27.01 -1.38 27.78
C LEU A 394 27.17 -2.34 26.59
N LEU A 395 28.37 -2.87 26.36
CA LEU A 395 28.63 -3.86 25.32
C LEU A 395 28.00 -5.22 25.66
N ALA A 396 28.07 -5.68 26.91
CA ALA A 396 27.43 -6.91 27.37
C ALA A 396 25.89 -6.84 27.24
N ALA A 397 25.31 -5.68 27.58
CA ALA A 397 23.89 -5.39 27.37
C ALA A 397 23.50 -5.41 25.89
N GLN A 398 24.29 -4.76 25.02
CA GLN A 398 24.07 -4.75 23.57
C GLN A 398 24.16 -6.16 22.95
N LEU A 399 25.02 -7.03 23.50
CA LEU A 399 25.24 -8.39 23.01
C LEU A 399 24.31 -9.44 23.62
N GLN A 400 23.37 -9.06 24.51
CA GLN A 400 22.53 -10.00 25.27
C GLN A 400 23.37 -11.08 25.97
N TRP A 401 24.26 -10.68 26.88
CA TRP A 401 25.06 -11.61 27.68
C TRP A 401 24.83 -11.42 29.17
N ALA A 402 23.79 -12.07 29.69
CA ALA A 402 23.37 -11.99 31.09
C ALA A 402 24.50 -12.38 32.07
N ASP A 403 25.24 -13.46 31.83
CA ASP A 403 26.31 -13.89 32.76
C ASP A 403 27.44 -12.84 32.87
N GLY A 404 27.72 -12.14 31.76
CA GLY A 404 28.68 -11.03 31.74
C GLY A 404 28.13 -9.74 32.34
N VAL A 405 26.84 -9.45 32.15
CA VAL A 405 26.14 -8.35 32.82
C VAL A 405 26.14 -8.54 34.33
N ALA A 406 25.77 -9.72 34.81
CA ALA A 406 25.78 -10.08 36.22
C ALA A 406 27.19 -9.92 36.83
N LEU A 407 28.22 -10.53 36.23
CA LEU A 407 29.61 -10.42 36.68
C LEU A 407 30.10 -8.96 36.72
N LEU A 408 29.77 -8.14 35.72
CA LEU A 408 30.17 -6.72 35.70
C LEU A 408 29.42 -5.87 36.73
N LEU A 409 28.17 -6.22 37.07
CA LEU A 409 27.41 -5.57 38.14
C LEU A 409 27.86 -6.01 39.54
N GLU A 410 28.26 -7.28 39.71
CA GLU A 410 28.89 -7.80 40.94
C GLU A 410 30.21 -7.08 41.24
N GLU A 411 31.05 -6.87 40.22
CA GLU A 411 32.30 -6.09 40.31
C GLU A 411 32.09 -4.55 40.25
N GLY A 412 30.84 -4.07 40.33
CA GLY A 412 30.52 -2.68 40.63
C GLY A 412 30.46 -1.69 39.45
N ALA A 413 30.27 -2.14 38.20
CA ALA A 413 30.17 -1.26 37.03
C ALA A 413 29.09 -0.17 37.14
N ASP A 414 29.40 1.07 36.70
CA ASP A 414 28.50 2.21 36.79
C ASP A 414 27.43 2.21 35.68
N VAL A 415 26.22 1.77 36.04
CA VAL A 415 25.02 1.82 35.20
C VAL A 415 24.66 3.22 34.69
N THR A 416 25.16 4.31 35.32
CA THR A 416 24.80 5.68 34.95
C THR A 416 25.58 6.24 33.76
N LEU A 417 26.59 5.50 33.28
CA LEU A 417 27.40 5.85 32.12
C LEU A 417 26.63 5.63 30.80
N THR A 418 27.11 6.29 29.74
CA THR A 418 26.44 6.32 28.44
C THR A 418 27.41 6.18 27.28
N SER A 419 26.93 5.59 26.18
CA SER A 419 27.62 5.58 24.87
C SER A 419 27.88 7.00 24.35
N ASN A 420 28.66 7.12 23.27
CA ASN A 420 28.83 8.40 22.55
C ASN A 420 27.51 8.97 21.97
N LYS A 421 26.44 8.17 21.91
CA LYS A 421 25.08 8.58 21.51
C LYS A 421 24.13 8.87 22.68
N ASN A 422 24.68 8.99 23.88
CA ASN A 422 23.96 9.15 25.15
C ASN A 422 23.06 7.94 25.56
N GLU A 423 23.17 6.78 24.91
CA GLU A 423 22.44 5.55 25.26
C GLU A 423 22.93 4.97 26.60
N THR A 424 22.02 4.64 27.52
CA THR A 424 22.30 3.95 28.81
C THR A 424 22.02 2.44 28.71
N VAL A 425 22.41 1.65 29.73
CA VAL A 425 22.08 0.20 29.80
C VAL A 425 20.57 -0.08 29.63
N LEU A 426 19.72 0.78 30.18
CA LEU A 426 18.26 0.68 30.03
C LEU A 426 17.78 0.94 28.60
N HIS A 427 18.48 1.79 27.82
CA HIS A 427 18.14 1.99 26.40
C HIS A 427 18.40 0.70 25.62
N PHE A 428 19.53 0.00 25.88
CA PHE A 428 19.83 -1.28 25.24
C PHE A 428 18.82 -2.37 25.63
N ALA A 429 18.55 -2.58 26.92
CA ALA A 429 17.57 -3.56 27.38
C ALA A 429 16.16 -3.30 26.80
N ALA A 430 15.70 -2.05 26.83
CA ALA A 430 14.39 -1.67 26.30
C ALA A 430 14.28 -1.86 24.78
N LYS A 431 15.31 -1.50 24.03
CA LYS A 431 15.40 -1.59 22.55
C LYS A 431 15.47 -3.04 22.05
N LEU A 432 16.06 -3.92 22.86
CA LEU A 432 16.10 -5.37 22.64
C LEU A 432 14.85 -6.08 23.16
N GLY A 433 14.05 -5.41 24.02
CA GLY A 433 12.81 -5.93 24.60
C GLY A 433 12.99 -6.89 25.79
N ASP A 434 14.22 -7.05 26.29
CA ASP A 434 14.62 -8.05 27.28
C ASP A 434 14.18 -7.64 28.70
N ASP A 435 13.22 -8.38 29.26
CA ASP A 435 12.64 -8.13 30.58
C ASP A 435 13.58 -8.52 31.74
N ARG A 436 14.54 -9.42 31.50
CA ARG A 436 15.44 -9.97 32.54
C ARG A 436 16.61 -9.04 32.77
N MET A 437 17.29 -8.64 31.70
CA MET A 437 18.30 -7.58 31.78
C MET A 437 17.68 -6.26 32.29
N MET A 438 16.42 -5.97 31.93
CA MET A 438 15.69 -4.84 32.51
C MET A 438 15.50 -4.97 34.03
N GLN A 439 15.14 -6.16 34.54
CA GLN A 439 15.06 -6.42 35.99
C GLN A 439 16.41 -6.28 36.69
N GLU A 440 17.48 -6.84 36.12
CA GLU A 440 18.84 -6.76 36.64
C GLU A 440 19.32 -5.30 36.72
N PHE A 441 19.22 -4.53 35.64
CA PHE A 441 19.60 -3.11 35.64
C PHE A 441 18.73 -2.25 36.57
N LEU A 442 17.43 -2.54 36.71
CA LEU A 442 16.55 -1.81 37.64
C LEU A 442 16.81 -2.16 39.12
N SER A 443 17.42 -3.31 39.40
CA SER A 443 17.86 -3.69 40.76
C SER A 443 19.15 -2.97 41.20
N ALA A 444 19.96 -2.50 40.25
CA ALA A 444 21.24 -1.88 40.51
C ALA A 444 21.13 -0.50 41.20
N PRO A 445 22.07 -0.14 42.09
CA PRO A 445 22.08 1.17 42.74
C PRO A 445 22.22 2.30 41.71
N ASN A 446 21.72 3.50 42.06
CA ASN A 446 21.69 4.70 41.20
C ASN A 446 20.82 4.63 39.93
N CYS A 447 20.18 3.50 39.59
CA CYS A 447 19.39 3.35 38.37
C CYS A 447 18.24 4.38 38.21
N SER A 448 17.70 4.92 39.31
CA SER A 448 16.72 6.01 39.29
C SER A 448 17.19 7.29 38.58
N LYS A 449 18.51 7.51 38.43
CA LYS A 449 19.10 8.66 37.72
C LYS A 449 19.04 8.54 36.19
N ILE A 450 18.83 7.34 35.65
CA ILE A 450 18.87 7.08 34.18
C ILE A 450 17.51 6.82 33.54
N LEU A 451 16.43 6.65 34.32
CA LEU A 451 15.06 6.41 33.81
C LEU A 451 14.59 7.47 32.81
N GLU A 452 14.87 8.74 33.11
CA GLU A 452 14.45 9.91 32.31
C GLU A 452 15.54 10.41 31.34
N ARG A 453 16.71 9.74 31.30
CA ARG A 453 17.81 10.16 30.43
C ARG A 453 17.44 9.90 28.97
N ARG A 454 17.89 10.79 28.08
CA ARG A 454 17.61 10.74 26.65
C ARG A 454 18.88 10.48 25.85
N ASP A 455 18.73 9.68 24.80
CA ASP A 455 19.72 9.51 23.75
C ASP A 455 19.73 10.69 22.76
N ASP A 456 20.65 10.66 21.79
CA ASP A 456 20.77 11.66 20.71
C ASP A 456 19.52 11.79 19.82
N GLN A 457 18.59 10.82 19.86
CA GLN A 457 17.31 10.87 19.14
C GLN A 457 16.19 11.50 20.02
N TYR A 458 16.52 11.90 21.26
CA TYR A 458 15.59 12.33 22.31
C TYR A 458 14.64 11.23 22.83
N TYR A 459 14.93 9.95 22.58
CA TYR A 459 14.17 8.82 23.12
C TYR A 459 14.65 8.52 24.55
N THR A 460 13.74 8.08 25.41
CA THR A 460 14.07 7.51 26.74
C THR A 460 14.00 5.97 26.68
N PRO A 461 14.42 5.22 27.72
CA PRO A 461 14.23 3.77 27.77
C PRO A 461 12.78 3.35 27.56
N VAL A 462 11.81 4.11 28.10
CA VAL A 462 10.38 3.82 27.89
C VAL A 462 10.01 3.91 26.40
N CYS A 463 10.59 4.88 25.66
CA CYS A 463 10.34 5.03 24.22
C CYS A 463 10.81 3.79 23.44
N HIS A 464 12.01 3.29 23.73
CA HIS A 464 12.54 2.07 23.13
C HIS A 464 11.74 0.81 23.51
N ALA A 465 11.19 0.74 24.73
CA ALA A 465 10.36 -0.40 25.17
C ALA A 465 8.99 -0.45 24.45
N VAL A 466 8.40 0.71 24.14
CA VAL A 466 7.20 0.79 23.28
C VAL A 466 7.55 0.54 21.80
N GLU A 467 8.77 0.87 21.37
CA GLU A 467 9.23 0.59 20.01
C GLU A 467 9.49 -0.90 19.76
N SER A 468 10.14 -1.60 20.71
CA SER A 468 10.31 -3.06 20.71
C SER A 468 9.03 -3.85 21.01
N LYS A 469 7.95 -3.15 21.40
CA LYS A 469 6.64 -3.71 21.82
C LYS A 469 6.69 -4.59 23.08
N SER A 470 7.74 -4.48 23.90
CA SER A 470 7.85 -5.24 25.15
C SER A 470 6.99 -4.62 26.26
N LEU A 471 5.78 -5.15 26.43
CA LEU A 471 4.84 -4.74 27.47
C LEU A 471 5.46 -4.86 28.87
N ASP A 472 6.22 -5.92 29.14
CA ASP A 472 6.75 -6.18 30.47
C ASP A 472 7.92 -5.25 30.81
N CYS A 473 8.76 -4.85 29.84
CA CYS A 473 9.69 -3.74 30.02
C CYS A 473 8.97 -2.42 30.35
N VAL A 474 7.82 -2.13 29.73
CA VAL A 474 7.02 -0.93 30.06
C VAL A 474 6.44 -1.01 31.47
N LYS A 475 5.95 -2.18 31.92
CA LYS A 475 5.49 -2.40 33.31
C LYS A 475 6.64 -2.25 34.32
N LEU A 476 7.80 -2.82 34.05
CA LEU A 476 8.99 -2.75 34.92
C LEU A 476 9.46 -1.29 35.08
N LEU A 477 9.54 -0.54 33.98
CA LEU A 477 9.87 0.89 34.01
C LEU A 477 8.80 1.70 34.76
N SER A 478 7.50 1.42 34.56
CA SER A 478 6.40 2.04 35.32
C SER A 478 6.51 1.77 36.83
N ASN A 479 6.78 0.51 37.24
CA ASN A 479 7.01 0.13 38.64
C ASN A 479 8.20 0.87 39.27
N SER A 480 9.25 1.16 38.48
CA SER A 480 10.40 1.97 38.90
C SER A 480 10.12 3.48 38.99
N LYS A 481 8.90 3.92 38.64
CA LYS A 481 8.43 5.31 38.54
C LYS A 481 9.03 6.10 37.37
N ALA A 482 9.37 5.43 36.27
CA ALA A 482 9.67 6.11 35.01
C ALA A 482 8.43 6.83 34.46
N ASN A 483 8.63 7.97 33.81
CA ASN A 483 7.57 8.83 33.31
C ASN A 483 6.97 8.29 32.00
N LEU A 484 5.68 7.90 32.03
CA LEU A 484 4.97 7.42 30.84
C LEU A 484 4.38 8.56 29.99
N ALA A 485 4.39 9.80 30.48
CA ALA A 485 3.92 11.00 29.78
C ALA A 485 4.96 11.62 28.81
N VAL A 486 6.07 10.93 28.55
CA VAL A 486 7.14 11.39 27.65
C VAL A 486 6.64 11.57 26.20
N THR A 487 7.21 12.56 25.52
CA THR A 487 7.00 12.81 24.08
C THR A 487 8.32 12.75 23.32
N VAL A 488 8.35 11.96 22.25
CA VAL A 488 9.45 11.91 21.27
C VAL A 488 9.38 13.10 20.29
N PRO A 489 10.41 13.35 19.45
CA PRO A 489 10.38 14.42 18.45
C PRO A 489 9.10 14.41 17.59
N GLY A 490 8.59 15.60 17.28
CA GLY A 490 7.27 15.80 16.67
C GLY A 490 6.10 15.96 17.66
N ASN A 491 6.37 15.84 18.97
CA ASN A 491 5.39 15.82 20.07
C ASN A 491 4.48 14.58 20.10
N LEU A 492 4.91 13.46 19.50
CA LEU A 492 4.18 12.19 19.60
C LEU A 492 4.31 11.64 21.02
N THR A 493 3.17 11.25 21.62
CA THR A 493 3.14 10.58 22.94
C THR A 493 3.38 9.09 22.80
N MET A 494 3.64 8.41 23.92
CA MET A 494 3.79 6.96 23.97
C MET A 494 2.60 6.20 23.36
N LEU A 495 1.37 6.70 23.52
CA LEU A 495 0.17 6.15 22.88
C LEU A 495 0.20 6.28 21.35
N HIS A 496 0.79 7.35 20.78
CA HIS A 496 0.95 7.45 19.33
C HIS A 496 1.91 6.39 18.80
N LYS A 497 3.00 6.10 19.53
CA LYS A 497 3.98 5.09 19.14
C LYS A 497 3.43 3.67 19.28
N ALA A 498 2.69 3.37 20.35
CA ALA A 498 1.99 2.10 20.49
C ALA A 498 0.92 1.90 19.40
N ALA A 499 0.24 2.96 18.96
CA ALA A 499 -0.69 2.93 17.82
C ALA A 499 0.02 2.84 16.45
N GLU A 500 1.19 3.46 16.26
CA GLU A 500 2.02 3.33 15.06
C GLU A 500 2.53 1.89 14.88
N ASN A 501 2.79 1.20 15.99
CA ASN A 501 3.39 -0.14 16.05
C ASN A 501 2.39 -1.31 16.12
N ASN A 502 1.08 -1.06 16.25
CA ASN A 502 0.05 -2.08 16.55
C ASN A 502 0.34 -2.87 17.84
N SER A 503 0.38 -2.17 18.99
CA SER A 503 0.62 -2.76 20.31
C SER A 503 -0.59 -2.53 21.25
N PRO A 504 -1.70 -3.28 21.12
CA PRO A 504 -2.93 -3.04 21.87
C PRO A 504 -2.75 -3.17 23.38
N ASP A 505 -1.98 -4.14 23.88
CA ASP A 505 -1.78 -4.35 25.31
C ASP A 505 -1.01 -3.20 25.98
N ILE A 506 -0.08 -2.59 25.24
CA ILE A 506 0.66 -1.40 25.67
C ILE A 506 -0.28 -0.19 25.68
N ILE A 507 -1.19 -0.06 24.71
CA ILE A 507 -2.23 0.97 24.73
C ILE A 507 -3.14 0.82 25.95
N ALA A 508 -3.62 -0.40 26.23
CA ALA A 508 -4.46 -0.69 27.38
C ALA A 508 -3.76 -0.32 28.69
N PHE A 509 -2.50 -0.74 28.88
CA PHE A 509 -1.70 -0.39 30.05
C PHE A 509 -1.50 1.13 30.18
N LEU A 510 -1.01 1.80 29.12
CA LEU A 510 -0.78 3.25 29.12
C LEU A 510 -2.06 4.06 29.34
N ALA A 511 -3.22 3.60 28.84
CA ALA A 511 -4.50 4.26 29.07
C ALA A 511 -5.05 4.06 30.49
N THR A 512 -4.63 3.01 31.20
CA THR A 512 -4.96 2.86 32.63
C THR A 512 -4.09 3.70 33.57
N ASP A 513 -2.96 4.23 33.12
CA ASP A 513 -2.02 4.99 33.96
C ASP A 513 -2.51 6.42 34.28
N GLU A 514 -2.34 6.83 35.53
CA GLU A 514 -2.81 8.13 36.04
C GLU A 514 -2.02 9.32 35.46
N SER A 515 -0.73 9.18 35.18
CA SER A 515 0.08 10.26 34.59
C SER A 515 -0.35 10.59 33.16
N VAL A 516 -0.83 9.57 32.43
CA VAL A 516 -1.32 9.68 31.05
C VAL A 516 -2.72 10.31 31.01
N LYS A 517 -3.61 9.92 31.94
CA LYS A 517 -4.95 10.51 32.11
C LYS A 517 -4.90 11.97 32.54
N GLN A 518 -4.10 12.32 33.54
CA GLN A 518 -4.06 13.68 34.11
C GLN A 518 -3.59 14.76 33.12
N GLN A 519 -2.93 14.36 32.03
CA GLN A 519 -2.48 15.25 30.95
C GLN A 519 -3.30 15.11 29.65
N ASP A 520 -4.39 14.32 29.65
CA ASP A 520 -5.22 13.99 28.48
C ASP A 520 -4.42 13.58 27.22
N LEU A 521 -3.40 12.74 27.41
CA LEU A 521 -2.50 12.33 26.32
C LEU A 521 -3.15 11.37 25.32
N VAL A 522 -4.36 10.88 25.63
CA VAL A 522 -5.18 10.03 24.77
C VAL A 522 -5.76 10.84 23.60
N ASN A 523 -6.15 12.10 23.86
CA ASN A 523 -6.76 12.99 22.87
C ASN A 523 -5.76 14.02 22.28
N LYS A 524 -4.57 14.13 22.87
CA LYS A 524 -3.50 15.03 22.42
C LYS A 524 -3.11 14.79 20.96
N VAL A 525 -3.12 15.87 20.17
CA VAL A 525 -2.76 15.89 18.74
C VAL A 525 -1.29 16.30 18.58
N CYS A 526 -0.53 15.60 17.72
CA CYS A 526 0.86 15.97 17.42
C CYS A 526 0.96 17.29 16.62
N ARG A 527 2.16 17.85 16.39
CA ARG A 527 2.30 19.22 15.83
C ARG A 527 3.29 19.41 14.66
N LEU A 528 4.10 18.43 14.31
CA LEU A 528 5.15 18.60 13.30
C LEU A 528 5.22 17.40 12.34
N GLU A 529 5.33 17.71 11.05
CA GLU A 529 5.70 16.86 9.89
C GLU A 529 4.84 15.61 9.60
N LYS A 530 4.44 14.84 10.62
CA LYS A 530 3.44 13.75 10.52
C LYS A 530 1.99 14.21 10.75
N GLY A 531 1.71 15.50 10.50
CA GLY A 531 0.38 15.92 10.06
C GLY A 531 -0.73 16.11 11.10
N GLY A 532 -0.42 16.25 12.38
CA GLY A 532 -1.43 16.62 13.38
C GLY A 532 -2.52 15.57 13.57
N VAL A 533 -2.09 14.36 13.90
CA VAL A 533 -2.95 13.22 14.25
C VAL A 533 -2.94 12.99 15.76
N ALA A 534 -3.98 12.32 16.26
CA ALA A 534 -4.04 11.74 17.62
C ALA A 534 -3.80 10.20 17.54
N PRO A 535 -3.60 9.47 18.65
CA PRO A 535 -3.40 8.01 18.62
C PRO A 535 -4.50 7.25 17.87
N LEU A 536 -5.77 7.63 18.08
CA LEU A 536 -6.94 7.02 17.42
C LEU A 536 -6.94 7.24 15.91
N HIS A 537 -6.43 8.38 15.43
CA HIS A 537 -6.27 8.66 14.01
C HIS A 537 -5.23 7.74 13.37
N ILE A 538 -4.13 7.45 14.06
CA ILE A 538 -3.09 6.52 13.56
C ILE A 538 -3.67 5.10 13.46
N ALA A 539 -4.32 4.61 14.53
CA ALA A 539 -4.93 3.28 14.53
C ALA A 539 -6.02 3.13 13.46
N ALA A 540 -6.90 4.14 13.30
CA ALA A 540 -7.96 4.16 12.28
C ALA A 540 -7.43 4.30 10.84
N LEU A 541 -6.33 5.03 10.61
CA LEU A 541 -5.65 5.14 9.31
C LEU A 541 -5.02 3.81 8.88
N LYS A 542 -4.46 3.06 9.84
CA LYS A 542 -3.78 1.77 9.62
C LYS A 542 -4.73 0.56 9.61
N GLY A 543 -5.93 0.69 10.17
CA GLY A 543 -6.90 -0.40 10.27
C GLY A 543 -6.73 -1.29 11.51
N TYR A 544 -5.93 -0.85 12.48
CA TYR A 544 -5.60 -1.58 13.70
C TYR A 544 -6.78 -1.57 14.68
N HIS A 545 -7.79 -2.40 14.40
CA HIS A 545 -9.07 -2.42 15.13
C HIS A 545 -8.93 -2.73 16.62
N GLU A 546 -7.90 -3.47 17.03
CA GLU A 546 -7.63 -3.74 18.46
C GLU A 546 -7.08 -2.50 19.16
N CYS A 547 -6.13 -1.79 18.55
CA CYS A 547 -5.69 -0.48 19.03
C CYS A 547 -6.84 0.54 19.06
N VAL A 548 -7.76 0.51 18.09
CA VAL A 548 -8.99 1.33 18.10
C VAL A 548 -9.88 0.96 19.30
N ARG A 549 -10.08 -0.34 19.56
CA ARG A 549 -10.86 -0.83 20.71
C ARG A 549 -10.26 -0.33 22.03
N GLU A 550 -8.97 -0.53 22.25
CA GLU A 550 -8.32 -0.18 23.52
C GLU A 550 -8.21 1.33 23.74
N LEU A 551 -8.02 2.14 22.68
CA LEU A 551 -8.10 3.60 22.79
C LEU A 551 -9.52 4.08 23.15
N ILE A 552 -10.56 3.44 22.61
CA ILE A 552 -11.97 3.76 22.93
C ILE A 552 -12.31 3.34 24.38
N GLN A 553 -11.83 2.18 24.84
CA GLN A 553 -11.96 1.76 26.25
C GLN A 553 -11.20 2.71 27.18
N GLY A 554 -10.01 3.18 26.76
CA GLY A 554 -9.19 4.19 27.43
C GLY A 554 -9.76 5.61 27.47
N GLY A 555 -11.00 5.82 26.99
CA GLY A 555 -11.70 7.10 27.10
C GLY A 555 -11.39 8.11 25.99
N CYS A 556 -10.84 7.69 24.84
CA CYS A 556 -10.59 8.58 23.71
C CYS A 556 -11.89 9.21 23.16
N ASP A 557 -11.85 10.51 22.89
CA ASP A 557 -12.90 11.23 22.18
C ASP A 557 -12.80 10.97 20.67
N VAL A 558 -13.82 10.29 20.15
CA VAL A 558 -13.94 9.87 18.76
C VAL A 558 -14.26 11.05 17.81
N SER A 559 -14.68 12.20 18.37
CA SER A 559 -15.00 13.41 17.63
C SER A 559 -13.79 14.33 17.37
N VAL A 560 -12.64 14.04 18.00
CA VAL A 560 -11.38 14.77 17.76
C VAL A 560 -11.04 14.76 16.27
N LYS A 561 -10.55 15.90 15.79
CA LYS A 561 -10.13 16.12 14.41
C LYS A 561 -8.61 16.18 14.29
N THR A 562 -8.08 15.85 13.11
CA THR A 562 -6.71 16.17 12.75
C THR A 562 -6.51 17.68 12.59
N LEU A 563 -5.27 18.13 12.41
CA LEU A 563 -5.01 19.49 11.91
C LEU A 563 -5.46 19.63 10.43
N PRO A 564 -5.76 20.86 9.96
CA PRO A 564 -6.14 21.12 8.57
C PRO A 564 -5.08 20.70 7.55
N GLU A 565 -3.81 20.99 7.85
CA GLU A 565 -2.69 20.99 6.91
C GLU A 565 -2.32 19.61 6.32
N SER A 566 -2.78 18.52 6.93
CA SER A 566 -2.46 17.15 6.48
C SER A 566 -3.67 16.36 6.02
N HIS A 567 -4.73 16.36 6.81
CA HIS A 567 -5.93 15.54 6.57
C HIS A 567 -7.22 16.38 6.60
N ARG A 568 -7.12 17.70 6.37
CA ARG A 568 -8.26 18.63 6.22
C ARG A 568 -9.25 18.57 7.38
N SER A 569 -8.74 18.46 8.60
CA SER A 569 -9.55 18.34 9.82
C SER A 569 -10.54 17.15 9.80
N SER A 570 -10.13 16.04 9.18
CA SER A 570 -10.77 14.72 9.25
C SER A 570 -10.90 14.24 10.70
N THR A 571 -11.94 13.46 10.98
CA THR A 571 -11.99 12.62 12.20
C THR A 571 -11.43 11.21 11.92
N ALA A 572 -11.19 10.41 12.97
CA ALA A 572 -10.76 9.01 12.81
C ALA A 572 -11.67 8.18 11.88
N LEU A 573 -12.99 8.45 11.90
CA LEU A 573 -13.96 7.80 11.01
C LEU A 573 -13.72 8.13 9.52
N HIS A 574 -13.29 9.36 9.19
CA HIS A 574 -12.94 9.74 7.82
C HIS A 574 -11.70 8.96 7.33
N LEU A 575 -10.71 8.74 8.21
CA LEU A 575 -9.49 8.00 7.87
C LEU A 575 -9.77 6.51 7.65
N ALA A 576 -10.56 5.89 8.53
CA ALA A 576 -11.01 4.50 8.35
C ALA A 576 -11.86 4.34 7.07
N ALA A 577 -12.79 5.27 6.81
CA ALA A 577 -13.62 5.30 5.61
C ALA A 577 -12.83 5.54 4.31
N ARG A 578 -11.69 6.26 4.38
CA ARG A 578 -10.80 6.51 3.23
C ARG A 578 -10.05 5.24 2.79
N HIS A 579 -9.69 4.39 3.74
CA HIS A 579 -8.86 3.20 3.50
C HIS A 579 -9.65 1.88 3.48
N GLY A 580 -10.95 1.89 3.84
CA GLY A 580 -11.82 0.72 3.76
C GLY A 580 -11.84 -0.14 5.02
N HIS A 581 -11.38 0.40 6.16
CA HIS A 581 -11.13 -0.34 7.39
C HIS A 581 -12.42 -0.61 8.19
N LEU A 582 -13.24 -1.55 7.68
CA LEU A 582 -14.60 -1.83 8.16
C LEU A 582 -14.70 -1.99 9.68
N SER A 583 -13.91 -2.89 10.28
CA SER A 583 -13.96 -3.19 11.72
C SER A 583 -13.51 -2.02 12.61
N ALA A 584 -12.66 -1.13 12.11
CA ALA A 584 -12.32 0.11 12.79
C ALA A 584 -13.49 1.11 12.76
N MET A 585 -14.24 1.18 11.64
CA MET A 585 -15.45 2.00 11.53
C MET A 585 -16.57 1.49 12.45
N GLU A 586 -16.77 0.17 12.52
CA GLU A 586 -17.78 -0.46 13.40
C GLU A 586 -17.57 -0.05 14.87
N LEU A 587 -16.36 -0.24 15.40
CA LEU A 587 -16.01 0.12 16.79
C LEU A 587 -16.20 1.62 17.07
N ILE A 588 -15.85 2.48 16.11
CA ILE A 588 -16.04 3.93 16.17
C ILE A 588 -17.53 4.30 16.20
N LEU A 589 -18.34 3.73 15.31
CA LEU A 589 -19.78 4.02 15.19
C LEU A 589 -20.61 3.44 16.36
N MET A 590 -20.16 2.33 16.97
CA MET A 590 -20.73 1.80 18.21
C MET A 590 -20.52 2.74 19.40
N ARG A 591 -19.46 3.58 19.39
CA ARG A 591 -19.14 4.50 20.50
C ARG A 591 -19.81 5.86 20.37
N ASP A 592 -19.78 6.47 19.19
CA ASP A 592 -20.49 7.72 18.91
C ASP A 592 -21.35 7.62 17.65
N THR A 593 -22.66 7.68 17.86
CA THR A 593 -23.68 7.64 16.79
C THR A 593 -23.71 8.90 15.94
N LYS A 594 -23.09 10.02 16.35
CA LYS A 594 -23.07 11.29 15.58
C LYS A 594 -21.87 11.43 14.66
N SER A 595 -20.80 10.68 14.90
CA SER A 595 -19.53 10.70 14.15
C SER A 595 -19.71 10.62 12.63
N HIS A 596 -20.73 9.88 12.15
CA HIS A 596 -21.07 9.75 10.73
C HIS A 596 -21.53 11.07 10.05
N THR A 597 -21.98 12.06 10.82
CA THR A 597 -22.38 13.40 10.32
C THR A 597 -21.24 14.41 10.31
N ALA A 598 -20.09 14.07 10.92
CA ALA A 598 -18.94 14.95 11.00
C ALA A 598 -18.49 15.39 9.59
N ARG A 599 -17.95 16.60 9.50
CA ARG A 599 -17.44 17.18 8.25
C ARG A 599 -15.98 17.55 8.36
N ASP A 600 -15.22 17.28 7.32
CA ASP A 600 -13.88 17.81 7.11
C ASP A 600 -13.92 19.27 6.58
N ASP A 601 -12.76 19.88 6.30
CA ASP A 601 -12.66 21.28 5.86
C ASP A 601 -13.19 21.52 4.44
N ASP A 602 -13.26 20.47 3.61
CA ASP A 602 -13.92 20.49 2.29
C ASP A 602 -15.44 20.24 2.40
N TYR A 603 -15.97 20.11 3.62
CA TYR A 603 -17.34 19.75 3.97
C TYR A 603 -17.74 18.30 3.61
N TRP A 604 -16.79 17.42 3.26
CA TRP A 604 -17.07 16.00 3.04
C TRP A 604 -17.47 15.34 4.36
N THR A 605 -18.32 14.32 4.28
CA THR A 605 -18.62 13.40 5.40
C THR A 605 -17.94 12.05 5.15
N PRO A 606 -17.83 11.15 6.15
CA PRO A 606 -17.27 9.81 5.94
C PRO A 606 -17.97 9.02 4.83
N LEU A 607 -19.26 9.28 4.58
CA LEU A 607 -20.02 8.67 3.49
C LEU A 607 -19.52 9.12 2.11
N HIS A 608 -19.20 10.42 1.93
CA HIS A 608 -18.60 10.91 0.69
C HIS A 608 -17.20 10.31 0.48
N VAL A 609 -16.41 10.22 1.56
CA VAL A 609 -15.05 9.65 1.52
C VAL A 609 -15.07 8.16 1.17
N ALA A 610 -15.96 7.37 1.78
CA ALA A 610 -16.12 5.95 1.45
C ALA A 610 -16.64 5.74 0.01
N ALA A 611 -17.66 6.52 -0.40
CA ALA A 611 -18.26 6.42 -1.73
C ALA A 611 -17.25 6.75 -2.85
N ALA A 612 -16.54 7.88 -2.74
CA ALA A 612 -15.53 8.28 -3.73
C ALA A 612 -14.31 7.34 -3.82
N ARG A 613 -14.12 6.48 -2.81
CA ARG A 613 -13.08 5.44 -2.78
C ARG A 613 -13.61 4.05 -3.21
N GLY A 614 -14.91 3.92 -3.48
CA GLY A 614 -15.54 2.66 -3.90
C GLY A 614 -15.78 1.64 -2.77
N HIS A 615 -15.62 2.03 -1.50
CA HIS A 615 -15.67 1.13 -0.35
C HIS A 615 -17.11 0.74 0.03
N SER A 616 -17.69 -0.16 -0.76
CA SER A 616 -19.11 -0.56 -0.72
C SER A 616 -19.60 -1.02 0.66
N GLN A 617 -18.82 -1.82 1.40
CA GLN A 617 -19.20 -2.28 2.74
C GLN A 617 -19.18 -1.13 3.77
N CYS A 618 -18.17 -0.25 3.70
CA CYS A 618 -18.09 0.96 4.53
C CYS A 618 -19.28 1.90 4.28
N VAL A 619 -19.73 2.02 3.02
CA VAL A 619 -20.94 2.76 2.65
C VAL A 619 -22.20 2.10 3.25
N LYS A 620 -22.35 0.77 3.18
CA LYS A 620 -23.49 0.06 3.81
C LYS A 620 -23.60 0.35 5.31
N ILE A 621 -22.49 0.23 6.06
CA ILE A 621 -22.53 0.46 7.52
C ILE A 621 -22.84 1.93 7.85
N LEU A 622 -22.27 2.90 7.12
CA LEU A 622 -22.60 4.31 7.32
C LEU A 622 -24.08 4.61 7.04
N LEU A 623 -24.71 3.94 6.07
CA LEU A 623 -26.13 4.07 5.78
C LEU A 623 -27.01 3.39 6.84
N TRP A 624 -26.60 2.23 7.37
CA TRP A 624 -27.23 1.63 8.57
C TRP A 624 -27.16 2.54 9.80
N CYS A 625 -26.13 3.39 9.90
CA CYS A 625 -26.04 4.47 10.88
C CYS A 625 -26.75 5.79 10.48
N ASN A 626 -27.70 5.75 9.53
CA ASN A 626 -28.53 6.89 9.09
C ASN A 626 -27.79 8.04 8.35
N ALA A 627 -26.62 7.79 7.76
CA ALA A 627 -25.91 8.83 7.01
C ALA A 627 -26.70 9.37 5.79
N ASP A 628 -26.78 10.70 5.68
CA ASP A 628 -27.61 11.39 4.67
C ASP A 628 -27.08 11.23 3.24
N LEU A 629 -27.78 10.43 2.43
CA LEU A 629 -27.54 10.26 0.99
C LEU A 629 -27.67 11.56 0.17
N ALA A 630 -28.49 12.52 0.63
CA ALA A 630 -28.69 13.81 0.00
C ALA A 630 -27.74 14.91 0.49
N ALA A 631 -26.86 14.57 1.45
CA ALA A 631 -25.77 15.45 1.84
C ALA A 631 -24.92 15.76 0.60
N ALA A 632 -24.48 17.02 0.50
CA ALA A 632 -23.91 17.55 -0.72
C ALA A 632 -22.72 18.46 -0.45
N VAL A 633 -21.67 18.24 -1.23
CA VAL A 633 -20.37 18.88 -1.16
C VAL A 633 -20.17 19.77 -2.40
N ARG A 634 -19.27 20.75 -2.31
CA ARG A 634 -18.75 21.48 -3.47
C ARG A 634 -17.32 21.03 -3.74
N ASP A 635 -17.14 20.42 -4.90
CA ASP A 635 -15.86 20.03 -5.48
C ASP A 635 -15.52 20.99 -6.64
N GLU A 636 -14.31 20.95 -7.17
CA GLU A 636 -13.90 21.74 -8.35
C GLU A 636 -14.83 21.46 -9.56
N SER A 637 -15.31 20.21 -9.66
CA SER A 637 -16.28 19.76 -10.66
C SER A 637 -17.72 20.25 -10.45
N GLY A 638 -18.03 20.88 -9.32
CA GLY A 638 -19.35 21.41 -8.99
C GLY A 638 -19.96 20.81 -7.72
N LYS A 639 -21.29 20.84 -7.61
CA LYS A 639 -22.02 20.28 -6.47
C LYS A 639 -22.26 18.78 -6.70
N ARG A 640 -21.72 17.93 -5.83
CA ARG A 640 -21.94 16.47 -5.83
C ARG A 640 -22.60 16.04 -4.52
N THR A 641 -23.47 15.04 -4.58
CA THR A 641 -24.07 14.36 -3.42
C THR A 641 -23.36 13.04 -3.14
N ALA A 642 -23.61 12.45 -1.96
CA ALA A 642 -23.16 11.09 -1.67
C ALA A 642 -23.71 10.06 -2.68
N ILE A 643 -24.95 10.24 -3.17
CA ILE A 643 -25.53 9.44 -4.27
C ILE A 643 -24.72 9.57 -5.56
N ASP A 644 -24.33 10.78 -5.95
CA ASP A 644 -23.58 10.99 -7.20
C ASP A 644 -22.23 10.25 -7.14
N LEU A 645 -21.56 10.26 -5.98
CA LEU A 645 -20.33 9.51 -5.75
C LEU A 645 -20.57 7.99 -5.79
N ILE A 646 -21.66 7.48 -5.21
CA ILE A 646 -22.05 6.06 -5.34
C ILE A 646 -22.27 5.68 -6.81
N MET A 647 -23.00 6.49 -7.58
CA MET A 647 -23.33 6.26 -9.00
C MET A 647 -22.13 6.40 -9.97
N LEU A 648 -21.02 6.98 -9.49
CA LEU A 648 -19.77 7.18 -10.25
C LEU A 648 -18.67 6.18 -9.84
N CYS A 649 -18.57 5.82 -8.56
CA CYS A 649 -17.39 5.15 -8.00
C CYS A 649 -17.65 3.73 -7.47
N ILE A 650 -18.92 3.29 -7.31
CA ILE A 650 -19.24 1.92 -6.91
C ILE A 650 -19.66 1.10 -8.16
N PRO A 651 -19.09 -0.10 -8.40
CA PRO A 651 -19.54 -0.98 -9.47
C PRO A 651 -20.95 -1.49 -9.20
N GLN A 652 -21.76 -1.64 -10.26
CA GLN A 652 -23.18 -2.04 -10.16
C GLN A 652 -23.99 -1.21 -9.12
N PRO A 653 -24.02 0.13 -9.25
CA PRO A 653 -24.58 1.00 -8.21
C PRO A 653 -26.11 0.89 -8.06
N VAL A 654 -26.83 0.38 -9.07
CA VAL A 654 -28.26 0.08 -8.99
C VAL A 654 -28.46 -1.12 -8.07
N ASP A 655 -27.88 -2.26 -8.44
CA ASP A 655 -27.95 -3.54 -7.70
C ASP A 655 -27.48 -3.37 -6.24
N PHE A 656 -26.44 -2.54 -6.02
CA PHE A 656 -25.96 -2.15 -4.69
C PHE A 656 -26.99 -1.34 -3.87
N LEU A 657 -27.69 -0.38 -4.49
CA LEU A 657 -28.72 0.44 -3.84
C LEU A 657 -30.04 -0.31 -3.65
N GLU A 658 -30.41 -1.19 -4.57
CA GLU A 658 -31.54 -2.12 -4.41
C GLU A 658 -31.27 -3.05 -3.21
N GLY A 659 -30.09 -3.67 -3.13
CA GLY A 659 -29.66 -4.47 -1.97
C GLY A 659 -29.58 -3.68 -0.65
N ILE A 660 -29.35 -2.36 -0.69
CA ILE A 660 -29.47 -1.49 0.51
C ILE A 660 -30.94 -1.29 0.87
N PHE A 661 -31.80 -0.83 -0.04
CA PHE A 661 -33.21 -0.59 0.26
C PHE A 661 -33.94 -1.87 0.67
N ASP A 662 -33.51 -3.01 0.15
CA ASP A 662 -33.98 -4.33 0.52
C ASP A 662 -33.76 -4.69 1.99
N ALA A 663 -32.67 -4.22 2.60
CA ALA A 663 -32.40 -4.39 4.03
C ALA A 663 -33.32 -3.53 4.93
N TYR A 664 -34.01 -2.53 4.38
CA TYR A 664 -35.01 -1.72 5.08
C TYR A 664 -36.44 -2.27 4.94
N ILE A 665 -36.61 -3.38 4.20
CA ILE A 665 -37.81 -4.22 4.21
C ILE A 665 -37.59 -5.35 5.23
N THR A 666 -38.00 -5.13 6.48
CA THR A 666 -37.83 -6.11 7.57
C THR A 666 -39.07 -6.99 7.75
N PHE A 667 -38.87 -8.25 8.15
CA PHE A 667 -39.94 -9.23 8.41
C PHE A 667 -39.76 -9.83 9.81
N ASP A 668 -40.86 -10.14 10.51
CA ASP A 668 -40.85 -10.54 11.93
C ASP A 668 -40.66 -12.05 12.19
N GLY A 669 -40.20 -12.81 11.19
CA GLY A 669 -39.73 -14.21 11.34
C GLY A 669 -40.82 -15.25 11.62
N LYS A 670 -42.09 -14.85 11.66
CA LYS A 670 -43.27 -15.71 11.78
C LYS A 670 -43.56 -16.45 10.46
N SER A 671 -44.51 -17.39 10.46
CA SER A 671 -45.02 -17.88 9.18
C SER A 671 -45.77 -16.75 8.48
N MET A 672 -45.59 -16.62 7.17
CA MET A 672 -46.36 -15.66 6.37
C MET A 672 -47.86 -16.01 6.28
N THR A 673 -48.26 -17.22 6.70
CA THR A 673 -49.68 -17.60 6.90
C THR A 673 -50.23 -17.18 8.26
N ASP A 674 -49.40 -16.75 9.22
CA ASP A 674 -49.87 -16.27 10.53
C ASP A 674 -50.62 -14.93 10.40
N GLU A 675 -51.79 -14.82 11.05
CA GLU A 675 -52.55 -13.58 11.16
C GLU A 675 -51.74 -12.39 11.68
N ASP A 676 -50.73 -12.68 12.49
CA ASP A 676 -49.99 -11.72 13.29
C ASP A 676 -48.60 -11.37 12.71
N ALA A 677 -48.26 -11.89 11.52
CA ALA A 677 -47.03 -11.55 10.79
C ALA A 677 -47.01 -10.08 10.32
N LYS A 678 -45.83 -9.46 10.33
CA LYS A 678 -45.62 -8.00 10.15
C LYS A 678 -44.38 -7.74 9.28
N ILE A 679 -44.62 -7.41 8.02
CA ILE A 679 -43.62 -6.78 7.16
C ILE A 679 -43.52 -5.30 7.56
N THR A 680 -42.36 -4.83 7.97
CA THR A 680 -42.12 -3.43 8.34
C THR A 680 -41.13 -2.80 7.35
N ILE A 681 -41.62 -1.88 6.53
CA ILE A 681 -40.79 -1.04 5.65
C ILE A 681 -40.40 0.22 6.44
N LYS A 682 -39.10 0.47 6.52
CA LYS A 682 -38.51 1.70 7.09
C LYS A 682 -38.16 2.68 5.97
N TYR A 683 -38.40 3.97 6.18
CA TYR A 683 -38.08 5.05 5.24
C TYR A 683 -36.84 5.87 5.65
N ASP A 684 -36.14 5.43 6.69
CA ASP A 684 -34.94 6.04 7.30
C ASP A 684 -33.86 6.47 6.29
N VAL A 685 -33.65 5.71 5.20
CA VAL A 685 -32.67 6.03 4.14
C VAL A 685 -33.13 7.17 3.23
N LEU A 686 -34.44 7.34 3.07
CA LEU A 686 -35.04 8.33 2.16
C LEU A 686 -35.34 9.65 2.86
N VAL A 687 -35.50 9.61 4.19
CA VAL A 687 -35.85 10.75 5.05
C VAL A 687 -34.70 11.00 6.05
N PRO A 688 -33.68 11.79 5.68
CA PRO A 688 -32.62 12.19 6.61
C PRO A 688 -33.20 13.04 7.76
N ASP A 689 -32.46 13.10 8.88
CA ASP A 689 -32.95 13.45 10.23
C ASP A 689 -33.53 14.89 10.41
N ASP A 690 -33.53 15.70 9.36
CA ASP A 690 -34.25 16.97 9.24
C ASP A 690 -35.74 16.73 8.90
N ARG A 691 -36.40 15.91 9.75
CA ARG A 691 -37.70 15.24 9.51
C ARG A 691 -38.86 16.17 9.16
N CYS A 692 -38.74 17.45 9.50
CA CYS A 692 -39.86 18.41 9.48
C CYS A 692 -39.91 19.35 8.27
N GLU A 693 -38.82 19.65 7.56
CA GLU A 693 -38.84 20.65 6.46
C GLU A 693 -38.94 20.05 5.04
N ARG A 694 -38.17 19.00 4.68
CA ARG A 694 -38.19 18.42 3.31
C ARG A 694 -37.86 16.93 3.30
N GLN A 695 -38.86 16.07 3.04
CA GLN A 695 -38.67 14.62 3.00
C GLN A 695 -38.22 14.11 1.61
N LEU A 696 -38.31 14.93 0.55
CA LEU A 696 -37.91 14.54 -0.81
C LEU A 696 -36.45 14.90 -1.15
N LYS A 697 -35.60 15.23 -0.17
CA LYS A 697 -34.17 15.55 -0.40
C LYS A 697 -33.44 14.44 -1.16
N VAL A 698 -33.57 13.19 -0.71
CA VAL A 698 -32.93 12.00 -1.31
C VAL A 698 -33.52 11.69 -2.69
N MET A 699 -34.83 11.83 -2.86
CA MET A 699 -35.48 11.70 -4.17
C MET A 699 -34.99 12.75 -5.18
N ASN A 700 -34.78 14.00 -4.73
CA ASN A 700 -34.21 15.05 -5.57
C ASN A 700 -32.74 14.78 -5.91
N ALA A 701 -31.94 14.23 -4.99
CA ALA A 701 -30.58 13.82 -5.30
C ALA A 701 -30.58 12.72 -6.38
N LEU A 702 -31.34 11.64 -6.18
CA LEU A 702 -31.52 10.56 -7.16
C LEU A 702 -31.98 11.05 -8.54
N LEU A 703 -32.89 12.02 -8.61
CA LEU A 703 -33.39 12.55 -9.89
C LEU A 703 -32.40 13.48 -10.63
N ASN A 704 -31.34 13.96 -9.97
CA ASN A 704 -30.38 14.90 -10.57
C ASN A 704 -29.11 14.22 -11.12
N CYS A 705 -28.89 12.92 -10.88
CA CYS A 705 -27.71 12.23 -11.44
C CYS A 705 -27.89 11.99 -12.95
N ASP A 706 -26.81 12.13 -13.73
CA ASP A 706 -26.86 12.15 -15.20
C ASP A 706 -27.45 10.88 -15.87
N LYS A 707 -27.48 9.74 -15.17
CA LYS A 707 -27.86 8.42 -15.70
C LYS A 707 -29.35 8.10 -15.47
N ILE A 708 -30.25 8.96 -15.94
CA ILE A 708 -31.72 8.88 -15.68
C ILE A 708 -32.32 7.49 -15.98
N ASP A 709 -31.86 6.78 -17.02
CA ASP A 709 -32.36 5.44 -17.36
C ASP A 709 -32.00 4.36 -16.33
N THR A 710 -30.89 4.50 -15.60
CA THR A 710 -30.58 3.61 -14.46
C THR A 710 -31.43 3.93 -13.23
N ILE A 711 -31.74 5.21 -13.00
CA ILE A 711 -32.61 5.66 -11.91
C ILE A 711 -34.06 5.18 -12.12
N GLN A 712 -34.52 5.07 -13.37
CA GLN A 712 -35.87 4.56 -13.68
C GLN A 712 -36.13 3.14 -13.16
N LYS A 713 -35.10 2.27 -13.07
CA LYS A 713 -35.22 0.96 -12.41
C LYS A 713 -35.40 1.13 -10.90
N LEU A 714 -34.49 1.88 -10.28
CA LEU A 714 -34.48 2.12 -8.84
C LEU A 714 -35.79 2.77 -8.32
N LEU A 715 -36.42 3.65 -9.12
CA LEU A 715 -37.72 4.26 -8.79
C LEU A 715 -38.89 3.26 -8.78
N LEU A 716 -38.75 2.06 -9.37
CA LEU A 716 -39.72 0.97 -9.27
C LEU A 716 -39.54 0.13 -7.99
N HIS A 717 -38.46 0.34 -7.22
CA HIS A 717 -38.20 -0.41 -6.00
C HIS A 717 -39.35 -0.24 -4.98
N PRO A 718 -39.83 -1.30 -4.30
CA PRO A 718 -41.03 -1.23 -3.46
C PRO A 718 -40.97 -0.15 -2.36
N VAL A 719 -39.81 0.09 -1.76
CA VAL A 719 -39.62 1.15 -0.75
C VAL A 719 -39.90 2.53 -1.34
N ILE A 720 -39.44 2.81 -2.57
CA ILE A 720 -39.63 4.10 -3.22
C ILE A 720 -41.08 4.24 -3.74
N GLU A 721 -41.64 3.24 -4.44
CA GLU A 721 -43.02 3.35 -4.95
C GLU A 721 -44.05 3.42 -3.80
N THR A 722 -43.83 2.76 -2.67
CA THR A 722 -44.70 2.92 -1.47
C THR A 722 -44.56 4.29 -0.81
N PHE A 723 -43.33 4.80 -0.63
CA PHE A 723 -43.09 6.13 -0.07
C PHE A 723 -43.75 7.24 -0.90
N LEU A 724 -43.55 7.21 -2.23
CA LEU A 724 -44.17 8.16 -3.17
C LEU A 724 -45.70 8.04 -3.18
N CYS A 725 -46.25 6.83 -3.06
CA CYS A 725 -47.69 6.61 -2.95
C CYS A 725 -48.28 7.26 -1.69
N LEU A 726 -47.64 7.08 -0.53
CA LEU A 726 -48.05 7.69 0.74
C LEU A 726 -47.95 9.22 0.68
N LYS A 727 -46.82 9.76 0.21
CA LYS A 727 -46.56 11.20 0.10
C LYS A 727 -47.56 11.88 -0.87
N TRP A 728 -47.88 11.23 -1.99
CA TRP A 728 -48.95 11.67 -2.90
C TRP A 728 -50.33 11.65 -2.22
N ARG A 729 -50.68 10.59 -1.47
CA ARG A 729 -51.99 10.47 -0.78
C ARG A 729 -52.22 11.61 0.22
N LYS A 730 -51.15 12.10 0.87
CA LYS A 730 -51.16 13.28 1.76
C LYS A 730 -51.33 14.58 0.94
N LEU A 731 -50.55 14.77 -0.14
CA LEU A 731 -50.48 16.04 -0.89
C LEU A 731 -51.52 16.22 -2.02
N ARG A 732 -52.26 15.17 -2.41
CA ARG A 732 -53.25 15.20 -3.52
C ARG A 732 -54.29 16.32 -3.49
N ILE A 733 -54.59 16.90 -2.32
CA ILE A 733 -55.56 17.99 -2.17
C ILE A 733 -55.09 19.24 -2.92
N PHE A 734 -53.80 19.56 -2.83
CA PHE A 734 -53.23 20.71 -3.57
C PHE A 734 -53.22 20.47 -5.08
N PHE A 735 -52.97 19.24 -5.54
CA PHE A 735 -53.10 18.90 -6.96
C PHE A 735 -54.53 19.11 -7.48
N VAL A 736 -55.55 18.72 -6.70
CA VAL A 736 -56.96 18.98 -7.04
C VAL A 736 -57.26 20.48 -7.06
N MET A 737 -56.72 21.27 -6.12
CA MET A 737 -56.84 22.73 -6.16
C MET A 737 -56.22 23.34 -7.43
N ILE A 738 -55.04 22.87 -7.86
CA ILE A 738 -54.41 23.31 -9.12
C ILE A 738 -55.26 22.91 -10.33
N MET A 739 -55.81 21.70 -10.37
CA MET A 739 -56.72 21.27 -11.43
C MET A 739 -58.01 22.11 -11.51
N ILE A 740 -58.55 22.54 -10.35
CA ILE A 740 -59.70 23.46 -10.30
C ILE A 740 -59.31 24.86 -10.78
N LEU A 741 -58.13 25.37 -10.38
CA LEU A 741 -57.62 26.68 -10.81
C LEU A 741 -57.54 26.80 -12.34
N TYR A 742 -56.89 25.82 -12.99
CA TYR A 742 -56.80 25.78 -14.45
C TYR A 742 -58.16 25.49 -15.10
N GLY A 743 -58.98 24.59 -14.53
CA GLY A 743 -60.32 24.30 -15.06
C GLY A 743 -61.23 25.53 -15.11
N ILE A 744 -61.21 26.38 -14.06
CA ILE A 744 -61.95 27.64 -14.03
C ILE A 744 -61.42 28.59 -15.11
N MET A 745 -60.10 28.80 -15.19
CA MET A 745 -59.47 29.66 -16.19
C MET A 745 -59.82 29.23 -17.62
N THR A 746 -59.66 27.95 -17.96
CA THR A 746 -60.00 27.38 -19.28
C THR A 746 -61.49 27.55 -19.58
N SER A 747 -62.38 27.32 -18.61
CA SER A 747 -63.83 27.50 -18.82
C SER A 747 -64.19 28.97 -19.10
N ALA A 748 -63.64 29.92 -18.35
CA ALA A 748 -63.88 31.35 -18.52
C ALA A 748 -63.37 31.86 -19.89
N LEU A 749 -62.17 31.43 -20.29
CA LEU A 749 -61.61 31.69 -21.61
C LEU A 749 -62.49 31.12 -22.74
N THR A 750 -63.01 29.90 -22.61
CA THR A 750 -63.91 29.32 -23.63
C THR A 750 -65.24 30.06 -23.75
N VAL A 751 -65.84 30.48 -22.63
CA VAL A 751 -67.10 31.25 -22.64
C VAL A 751 -66.88 32.62 -23.27
N TYR A 752 -65.84 33.34 -22.86
CA TYR A 752 -65.47 34.63 -23.46
C TYR A 752 -65.21 34.51 -24.96
N ALA A 753 -64.42 33.52 -25.38
CA ALA A 753 -64.10 33.31 -26.79
C ALA A 753 -65.34 32.95 -27.64
N HIS A 754 -66.30 32.20 -27.09
CA HIS A 754 -67.54 31.84 -27.78
C HIS A 754 -68.44 33.07 -28.00
N LEU A 755 -68.77 33.79 -26.93
CA LEU A 755 -69.64 34.97 -26.98
C LEU A 755 -69.08 36.06 -27.92
N MET A 756 -67.78 36.36 -27.81
CA MET A 756 -67.18 37.48 -28.54
C MET A 756 -66.83 37.16 -30.00
N TYR A 757 -66.39 35.94 -30.33
CA TYR A 757 -65.90 35.61 -31.69
C TYR A 757 -66.85 34.72 -32.52
N VAL A 758 -67.66 33.87 -31.88
CA VAL A 758 -68.60 32.97 -32.56
C VAL A 758 -69.98 33.60 -32.67
N GLU A 759 -70.63 33.89 -31.54
CA GLU A 759 -71.96 34.51 -31.52
C GLU A 759 -71.91 36.01 -31.86
N LYS A 760 -70.82 36.70 -31.50
CA LYS A 760 -70.61 38.15 -31.68
C LYS A 760 -71.75 38.96 -31.06
N THR A 761 -72.06 38.61 -29.82
CA THR A 761 -73.27 39.06 -29.12
C THR A 761 -73.35 40.58 -29.00
N SER A 762 -74.38 41.18 -29.59
CA SER A 762 -74.72 42.61 -29.41
C SER A 762 -75.66 42.84 -28.22
N ASP A 763 -76.18 41.78 -27.61
CA ASP A 763 -77.12 41.86 -26.48
C ASP A 763 -76.41 42.26 -25.18
N PRO A 764 -76.86 43.30 -24.45
CA PRO A 764 -76.18 43.80 -23.26
C PRO A 764 -75.94 42.73 -22.18
N LEU A 765 -76.91 41.84 -21.97
CA LEU A 765 -76.83 40.79 -20.94
C LEU A 765 -75.76 39.73 -21.27
N LEU A 766 -75.59 39.38 -22.55
CA LEU A 766 -74.52 38.46 -22.98
C LEU A 766 -73.15 39.14 -22.95
N LEU A 767 -73.09 40.44 -23.26
CA LEU A 767 -71.88 41.24 -23.12
C LEU A 767 -71.44 41.37 -21.65
N ASP A 768 -72.37 41.56 -20.71
CA ASP A 768 -72.08 41.56 -19.27
C ASP A 768 -71.53 40.19 -18.79
N ILE A 769 -72.07 39.08 -19.30
CA ILE A 769 -71.54 37.73 -19.03
C ILE A 769 -70.13 37.56 -19.62
N ALA A 770 -69.87 38.05 -20.84
CA ALA A 770 -68.54 38.03 -21.45
C ALA A 770 -67.53 38.88 -20.65
N ASN A 771 -67.92 40.08 -20.20
CA ASN A 771 -67.10 40.93 -19.34
C ASN A 771 -66.77 40.25 -18.00
N ALA A 772 -67.76 39.64 -17.35
CA ALA A 772 -67.56 38.86 -16.12
C ALA A 772 -66.62 37.66 -16.35
N ALA A 773 -66.77 36.94 -17.46
CA ALA A 773 -65.87 35.85 -17.84
C ALA A 773 -64.43 36.34 -18.09
N SER A 774 -64.25 37.51 -18.70
CA SER A 774 -62.93 38.13 -18.88
C SER A 774 -62.27 38.50 -17.55
N CYS A 775 -63.01 39.12 -16.62
CA CYS A 775 -62.50 39.41 -15.28
C CYS A 775 -62.09 38.15 -14.50
N VAL A 776 -62.87 37.06 -14.60
CA VAL A 776 -62.51 35.77 -13.99
C VAL A 776 -61.28 35.16 -14.65
N MET A 777 -61.23 35.13 -15.98
CA MET A 777 -60.09 34.64 -16.77
C MET A 777 -58.79 35.32 -16.37
N ILE A 778 -58.76 36.66 -16.39
CA ILE A 778 -57.57 37.47 -16.06
C ILE A 778 -57.15 37.28 -14.60
N PHE A 779 -58.11 37.23 -13.65
CA PHE A 779 -57.79 37.01 -12.24
C PHE A 779 -57.13 35.65 -11.97
N PHE A 780 -57.63 34.58 -12.59
CA PHE A 780 -57.04 33.24 -12.44
C PHE A 780 -55.70 33.11 -13.20
N ASP A 781 -55.56 33.75 -14.36
CA ASP A 781 -54.28 33.81 -15.11
C ASP A 781 -53.17 34.50 -14.29
N PHE A 782 -53.46 35.61 -13.61
CA PHE A 782 -52.51 36.24 -12.68
C PHE A 782 -52.07 35.33 -11.52
N ILE A 783 -52.95 34.47 -11.00
CA ILE A 783 -52.61 33.49 -9.97
C ILE A 783 -51.69 32.40 -10.56
N ILE A 784 -51.98 31.93 -11.77
CA ILE A 784 -51.17 30.93 -12.48
C ILE A 784 -49.78 31.50 -12.80
N LEU A 785 -49.69 32.73 -13.32
CA LEU A 785 -48.45 33.46 -13.56
C LEU A 785 -47.62 33.61 -12.28
N PHE A 786 -48.24 33.95 -11.14
CA PHE A 786 -47.53 34.05 -9.86
C PHE A 786 -46.94 32.71 -9.41
N LEU A 787 -47.72 31.61 -9.50
CA LEU A 787 -47.25 30.26 -9.18
C LEU A 787 -46.08 29.85 -10.11
N GLU A 788 -46.17 30.19 -11.39
CA GLU A 788 -45.16 29.82 -12.38
C GLU A 788 -43.86 30.64 -12.25
N ILE A 789 -43.95 31.93 -11.88
CA ILE A 789 -42.78 32.73 -11.48
C ILE A 789 -42.13 32.14 -10.23
N MET A 790 -42.91 31.69 -9.24
CA MET A 790 -42.37 31.01 -8.06
C MET A 790 -41.66 29.69 -8.42
N ASN A 791 -42.14 28.94 -9.42
CA ASN A 791 -41.47 27.74 -9.94
C ASN A 791 -40.15 28.11 -10.65
N LEU A 792 -40.19 29.09 -11.56
CA LEU A 792 -39.05 29.52 -12.37
C LEU A 792 -37.85 29.96 -11.53
N ILE A 793 -38.11 30.75 -10.47
CA ILE A 793 -37.07 31.21 -9.51
C ILE A 793 -36.37 30.04 -8.80
N GLN A 794 -37.04 28.89 -8.67
CA GLN A 794 -36.51 27.70 -7.99
C GLN A 794 -35.81 26.71 -8.95
N LEU A 795 -36.09 26.77 -10.26
CA LEU A 795 -35.69 25.75 -11.26
C LEU A 795 -34.69 26.30 -12.30
N HIS A 796 -33.65 26.99 -11.82
CA HIS A 796 -32.83 27.95 -12.57
C HIS A 796 -32.12 27.44 -13.86
N ARG A 797 -31.96 26.13 -14.11
CA ARG A 797 -31.06 25.63 -15.18
C ARG A 797 -31.70 25.01 -16.42
N PHE A 798 -32.90 24.46 -16.35
CA PHE A 798 -33.51 23.76 -17.49
C PHE A 798 -34.99 24.07 -17.75
N TYR A 799 -35.68 24.83 -16.87
CA TYR A 799 -37.14 24.99 -16.88
C TYR A 799 -37.75 25.35 -18.24
N ILE A 800 -37.11 26.26 -18.99
CA ILE A 800 -37.61 26.81 -20.25
C ILE A 800 -37.40 25.84 -21.44
N LYS A 801 -36.57 24.80 -21.29
CA LYS A 801 -36.34 23.80 -22.36
C LYS A 801 -37.39 22.70 -22.40
N ASP A 802 -38.17 22.52 -21.33
CA ASP A 802 -39.28 21.56 -21.31
C ASP A 802 -40.46 22.09 -22.13
N PHE A 803 -40.94 21.28 -23.08
CA PHE A 803 -42.11 21.60 -23.93
C PHE A 803 -43.39 21.87 -23.11
N GLU A 804 -43.54 21.19 -21.97
CA GLU A 804 -44.61 21.42 -20.98
C GLU A 804 -44.57 22.86 -20.42
N SER A 805 -43.38 23.40 -20.15
CA SER A 805 -43.22 24.80 -19.71
C SER A 805 -43.52 25.78 -20.85
N LEU A 806 -43.10 25.47 -22.08
CA LEU A 806 -43.40 26.32 -23.24
C LEU A 806 -44.91 26.43 -23.51
N ILE A 807 -45.68 25.35 -23.30
CA ILE A 807 -47.14 25.39 -23.39
C ILE A 807 -47.75 26.30 -22.32
N LYS A 808 -47.30 26.22 -21.06
CA LYS A 808 -47.79 27.11 -19.98
C LYS A 808 -47.52 28.58 -20.27
N TRP A 809 -46.28 28.94 -20.64
CA TRP A 809 -45.95 30.33 -20.96
C TRP A 809 -46.71 30.82 -22.21
N GLY A 810 -46.88 29.96 -23.22
CA GLY A 810 -47.73 30.27 -24.38
C GLY A 810 -49.20 30.47 -24.01
N MET A 811 -49.75 29.63 -23.13
CA MET A 811 -51.11 29.73 -22.60
C MET A 811 -51.31 31.05 -21.84
N ILE A 812 -50.44 31.38 -20.88
CA ILE A 812 -50.52 32.63 -20.10
C ILE A 812 -50.45 33.85 -21.04
N ILE A 813 -49.45 33.90 -21.93
CA ILE A 813 -49.28 35.04 -22.84
C ILE A 813 -50.48 35.21 -23.79
N THR A 814 -50.99 34.12 -24.35
CA THR A 814 -52.15 34.20 -25.27
C THR A 814 -53.46 34.49 -24.53
N CYS A 815 -53.65 33.96 -23.31
CA CYS A 815 -54.78 34.28 -22.44
C CYS A 815 -54.81 35.77 -22.07
N PHE A 816 -53.67 36.31 -21.61
CA PHE A 816 -53.53 37.74 -21.29
C PHE A 816 -53.80 38.64 -22.49
N VAL A 817 -53.28 38.30 -23.69
CA VAL A 817 -53.55 39.06 -24.93
C VAL A 817 -55.05 39.02 -25.30
N VAL A 818 -55.71 37.88 -25.15
CA VAL A 818 -57.15 37.72 -25.46
C VAL A 818 -58.05 38.51 -24.50
N GLY A 819 -57.66 38.63 -23.22
CA GLY A 819 -58.36 39.45 -22.23
C GLY A 819 -58.16 40.96 -22.40
N MET A 820 -57.11 41.39 -23.10
CA MET A 820 -56.71 42.81 -23.22
C MET A 820 -56.92 43.43 -24.61
N ALA A 821 -57.17 42.64 -25.66
CA ALA A 821 -57.27 43.11 -27.05
C ALA A 821 -58.71 43.18 -27.56
N ASP A 822 -59.02 44.21 -28.37
CA ASP A 822 -60.37 44.39 -28.92
C ASP A 822 -60.83 43.21 -29.79
N PRO A 823 -62.02 42.62 -29.54
CA PRO A 823 -62.57 41.52 -30.34
C PRO A 823 -62.89 41.87 -31.80
N THR A 824 -62.91 43.16 -32.14
CA THR A 824 -63.23 43.67 -33.49
C THR A 824 -62.10 43.41 -34.50
N TYR A 825 -60.86 43.17 -34.04
CA TYR A 825 -59.72 42.96 -34.93
C TYR A 825 -59.68 41.55 -35.52
N ASN A 826 -59.49 41.46 -36.84
CA ASN A 826 -59.45 40.17 -37.55
C ASN A 826 -58.30 39.22 -37.14
N TRP A 827 -57.31 39.68 -36.35
CA TRP A 827 -56.22 38.85 -35.85
C TRP A 827 -56.51 38.25 -34.46
N THR A 828 -57.28 38.91 -33.59
CA THR A 828 -57.51 38.46 -32.20
C THR A 828 -58.28 37.16 -32.15
N LYS A 829 -59.21 36.92 -33.09
CA LYS A 829 -59.91 35.63 -33.26
C LYS A 829 -58.96 34.42 -33.43
N TYR A 830 -57.81 34.59 -34.10
CA TYR A 830 -56.84 33.51 -34.27
C TYR A 830 -56.05 33.27 -32.98
N VAL A 831 -55.75 34.33 -32.22
CA VAL A 831 -55.09 34.23 -30.90
C VAL A 831 -56.05 33.64 -29.85
N ALA A 832 -57.35 33.94 -29.93
CA ALA A 832 -58.37 33.29 -29.11
C ALA A 832 -58.48 31.80 -29.39
N ALA A 833 -58.45 31.39 -30.66
CA ALA A 833 -58.45 29.98 -31.05
C ALA A 833 -57.20 29.23 -30.54
N THR A 834 -56.01 29.84 -30.59
CA THR A 834 -54.79 29.21 -30.05
C THR A 834 -54.75 29.23 -28.53
N ALA A 835 -55.23 30.28 -27.86
CA ALA A 835 -55.35 30.33 -26.40
C ALA A 835 -56.27 29.22 -25.86
N VAL A 836 -57.44 29.04 -26.48
CA VAL A 836 -58.36 27.95 -26.15
C VAL A 836 -57.67 26.59 -26.35
N LEU A 837 -57.01 26.36 -27.49
CA LEU A 837 -56.29 25.10 -27.72
C LEU A 837 -55.20 24.83 -26.68
N LEU A 838 -54.36 25.82 -26.36
CA LEU A 838 -53.27 25.68 -25.38
C LEU A 838 -53.78 25.44 -23.95
N SER A 839 -54.87 26.09 -23.55
CA SER A 839 -55.47 25.92 -22.21
C SER A 839 -56.13 24.56 -22.01
N TRP A 840 -56.68 23.93 -23.06
CA TRP A 840 -57.11 22.53 -23.00
C TRP A 840 -55.92 21.54 -23.05
N LEU A 841 -54.83 21.89 -23.74
CA LEU A 841 -53.61 21.07 -23.77
C LEU A 841 -52.89 21.03 -22.42
N GLU A 842 -52.72 22.15 -21.71
CA GLU A 842 -52.15 22.11 -20.34
C GLU A 842 -53.07 21.33 -19.39
N LEU A 843 -54.41 21.42 -19.53
CA LEU A 843 -55.35 20.58 -18.75
C LEU A 843 -55.09 19.07 -18.96
N LEU A 844 -54.73 18.67 -20.18
CA LEU A 844 -54.31 17.30 -20.51
C LEU A 844 -52.93 16.95 -19.91
N PHE A 845 -51.95 17.85 -19.92
CA PHE A 845 -50.65 17.64 -19.28
C PHE A 845 -50.72 17.61 -17.74
N LEU A 846 -51.65 18.34 -17.12
CA LEU A 846 -51.97 18.20 -15.70
C LEU A 846 -52.47 16.79 -15.37
N LEU A 847 -53.31 16.20 -16.22
CA LEU A 847 -53.77 14.81 -16.09
C LEU A 847 -52.64 13.78 -16.25
N ALA A 848 -51.56 14.09 -16.98
CA ALA A 848 -50.37 13.23 -17.09
C ALA A 848 -49.71 12.93 -15.72
N ARG A 849 -49.94 13.79 -14.72
CA ARG A 849 -49.40 13.65 -13.35
C ARG A 849 -50.27 12.76 -12.45
N CYS A 850 -51.45 12.30 -12.90
CA CYS A 850 -52.36 11.44 -12.14
C CYS A 850 -51.90 9.96 -12.09
N PRO A 851 -51.83 9.30 -10.90
CA PRO A 851 -51.33 7.93 -10.79
C PRO A 851 -52.09 6.85 -11.60
N SER A 852 -53.39 7.05 -11.83
CA SER A 852 -54.31 6.08 -12.46
C SER A 852 -54.42 6.21 -13.97
N TRP A 853 -54.40 7.43 -14.51
CA TRP A 853 -54.64 7.71 -15.94
C TRP A 853 -53.45 8.37 -16.64
N GLY A 854 -52.52 8.99 -15.90
CA GLY A 854 -51.51 9.87 -16.48
C GLY A 854 -50.52 9.18 -17.43
N TYR A 855 -50.28 7.88 -17.25
CA TYR A 855 -49.42 7.12 -18.16
C TYR A 855 -50.00 6.99 -19.57
N TYR A 856 -51.33 7.06 -19.76
CA TYR A 856 -51.93 7.12 -21.10
C TYR A 856 -51.60 8.43 -21.83
N VAL A 857 -51.53 9.56 -21.11
CA VAL A 857 -51.13 10.85 -21.67
C VAL A 857 -49.64 10.86 -22.05
N LEU A 858 -48.79 10.22 -21.21
CA LEU A 858 -47.37 10.04 -21.52
C LEU A 858 -47.15 9.12 -22.73
N MET A 859 -47.89 8.00 -22.82
CA MET A 859 -47.89 7.13 -24.01
C MET A 859 -48.34 7.88 -25.26
N PHE A 860 -49.44 8.66 -25.19
CA PHE A 860 -49.89 9.51 -26.30
C PHE A 860 -48.81 10.51 -26.73
N SER A 861 -48.20 11.24 -25.79
CA SER A 861 -47.12 12.20 -26.09
C SER A 861 -45.93 11.53 -26.75
N ARG A 862 -45.56 10.31 -26.33
CA ARG A 862 -44.47 9.55 -26.95
C ARG A 862 -44.82 9.06 -28.36
N VAL A 863 -45.99 8.45 -28.53
CA VAL A 863 -46.48 7.99 -29.85
C VAL A 863 -46.61 9.17 -30.82
N ALA A 864 -47.09 10.34 -30.37
CA ALA A 864 -47.15 11.55 -31.20
C ALA A 864 -45.77 12.00 -31.69
N VAL A 865 -44.72 11.92 -30.86
CA VAL A 865 -43.34 12.21 -31.27
C VAL A 865 -42.83 11.20 -32.31
N ASP A 866 -43.10 9.91 -32.13
CA ASP A 866 -42.65 8.89 -33.08
C ASP A 866 -43.45 8.92 -34.40
N VAL A 867 -44.75 9.26 -34.36
CA VAL A 867 -45.55 9.62 -35.55
C VAL A 867 -45.01 10.86 -36.26
N LEU A 868 -44.60 11.90 -35.53
CA LEU A 868 -43.96 13.09 -36.12
C LEU A 868 -42.63 12.75 -36.83
N LYS A 869 -41.82 11.83 -36.28
CA LYS A 869 -40.59 11.37 -36.95
C LYS A 869 -40.91 10.68 -38.27
N VAL A 870 -41.89 9.77 -38.28
CA VAL A 870 -42.33 9.07 -39.50
C VAL A 870 -42.79 10.09 -40.53
N LEU A 871 -43.71 10.99 -40.17
CA LEU A 871 -44.21 12.04 -41.08
C LEU A 871 -43.06 12.90 -41.61
N SER A 872 -42.12 13.31 -40.74
CA SER A 872 -40.92 14.09 -41.10
C SER A 872 -40.04 13.36 -42.14
N THR A 873 -39.79 12.05 -41.99
CA THR A 873 -39.04 11.29 -43.00
C THR A 873 -39.72 11.25 -44.37
N PHE A 874 -41.06 11.35 -44.41
CA PHE A 874 -41.83 11.39 -45.64
C PHE A 874 -42.08 12.80 -46.19
N VAL A 875 -41.71 13.89 -45.50
CA VAL A 875 -41.97 15.28 -45.97
C VAL A 875 -41.44 15.53 -47.39
N LEU A 876 -40.30 14.93 -47.78
CA LEU A 876 -39.78 15.03 -49.15
C LEU A 876 -40.73 14.40 -50.20
N MET A 877 -41.43 13.32 -49.84
CA MET A 877 -42.46 12.69 -50.68
C MET A 877 -43.72 13.57 -50.75
N PHE A 878 -44.15 14.18 -49.65
CA PHE A 878 -45.23 15.17 -49.65
C PHE A 878 -44.90 16.37 -50.55
N ILE A 879 -43.70 16.91 -50.48
CA ILE A 879 -43.22 18.01 -51.34
C ILE A 879 -43.21 17.56 -52.82
N GLY A 880 -42.71 16.36 -53.11
CA GLY A 880 -42.69 15.80 -54.47
C GLY A 880 -44.09 15.66 -55.08
N PHE A 881 -45.04 15.06 -54.36
CA PHE A 881 -46.43 14.99 -54.83
C PHE A 881 -47.13 16.36 -54.85
N THR A 882 -46.76 17.31 -53.98
CA THR A 882 -47.30 18.68 -54.00
C THR A 882 -46.96 19.37 -55.32
N PHE A 883 -45.70 19.32 -55.75
CA PHE A 883 -45.32 19.83 -57.08
C PHE A 883 -45.93 19.01 -58.21
N SER A 884 -46.05 17.68 -58.07
CA SER A 884 -46.69 16.84 -59.09
C SER A 884 -48.17 17.18 -59.30
N PHE A 885 -48.93 17.51 -58.26
CA PHE A 885 -50.34 17.91 -58.38
C PHE A 885 -50.49 19.38 -58.79
N LEU A 886 -49.62 20.29 -58.32
CA LEU A 886 -49.57 21.68 -58.81
C LEU A 886 -49.36 21.74 -60.33
N ILE A 887 -48.53 20.85 -60.89
CA ILE A 887 -48.34 20.69 -62.33
C ILE A 887 -49.53 20.01 -62.99
N LEU A 888 -50.04 18.90 -62.42
CA LEU A 888 -51.14 18.11 -63.01
C LEU A 888 -52.47 18.88 -63.11
N PHE A 889 -52.71 19.82 -62.19
CA PHE A 889 -53.94 20.62 -62.12
C PHE A 889 -53.71 22.09 -62.52
N GLU A 890 -52.57 22.43 -63.11
CA GLU A 890 -52.26 23.76 -63.70
C GLU A 890 -52.52 24.97 -62.77
N GLY A 891 -52.43 24.79 -61.45
CA GLY A 891 -52.74 25.85 -60.46
C GLY A 891 -54.24 26.14 -60.27
N THR A 892 -55.13 25.26 -60.70
CA THR A 892 -56.58 25.35 -60.44
C THR A 892 -56.93 24.90 -59.01
N ASP A 893 -58.08 25.35 -58.49
CA ASP A 893 -58.55 24.94 -57.17
C ASP A 893 -58.82 23.42 -57.13
N PRO A 894 -58.33 22.67 -56.12
CA PRO A 894 -57.80 23.13 -54.83
C PRO A 894 -56.26 23.22 -54.75
N PHE A 895 -55.53 23.10 -55.86
CA PHE A 895 -54.06 23.04 -55.92
C PHE A 895 -53.43 24.33 -56.48
N ARG A 896 -53.89 25.49 -56.00
CA ARG A 896 -53.53 26.80 -56.56
C ARG A 896 -52.14 27.29 -56.18
N ASN A 897 -51.84 27.38 -54.89
CA ASN A 897 -50.52 27.79 -54.36
C ASN A 897 -49.80 26.62 -53.69
N PHE A 898 -48.47 26.68 -53.52
CA PHE A 898 -47.70 25.60 -52.86
C PHE A 898 -48.25 25.23 -51.46
N PHE A 899 -48.52 26.23 -50.61
CA PHE A 899 -49.01 25.98 -49.24
C PHE A 899 -50.45 25.42 -49.22
N GLU A 900 -51.33 25.94 -50.06
CA GLU A 900 -52.71 25.44 -50.21
C GLU A 900 -52.71 23.99 -50.72
N SER A 901 -51.90 23.73 -51.76
CA SER A 901 -51.68 22.41 -52.34
C SER A 901 -51.13 21.41 -51.31
N PHE A 902 -50.12 21.82 -50.54
CA PHE A 902 -49.51 21.00 -49.49
C PHE A 902 -50.51 20.67 -48.37
N ILE A 903 -51.34 21.64 -47.97
CA ILE A 903 -52.39 21.44 -46.95
C ILE A 903 -53.49 20.51 -47.48
N LYS A 904 -54.02 20.72 -48.70
CA LYS A 904 -55.05 19.83 -49.27
C LYS A 904 -54.50 18.41 -49.48
N LEU A 905 -53.25 18.29 -49.92
CA LEU A 905 -52.56 17.00 -50.08
C LEU A 905 -52.37 16.28 -48.74
N LEU A 906 -52.00 17.01 -47.68
CA LEU A 906 -51.92 16.45 -46.32
C LEU A 906 -53.30 15.98 -45.82
N VAL A 907 -54.35 16.78 -46.00
CA VAL A 907 -55.73 16.38 -45.67
C VAL A 907 -56.15 15.12 -46.44
N MET A 908 -55.82 15.01 -47.74
CA MET A 908 -56.12 13.84 -48.59
C MET A 908 -55.44 12.52 -48.17
N THR A 909 -54.49 12.56 -47.23
CA THR A 909 -53.93 11.35 -46.59
C THR A 909 -54.74 10.84 -45.40
N LEU A 910 -55.60 11.68 -44.84
CA LEU A 910 -56.43 11.38 -43.66
C LEU A 910 -57.92 11.25 -44.04
N GLU A 911 -58.37 12.06 -44.99
CA GLU A 911 -59.75 12.11 -45.48
C GLU A 911 -59.82 11.73 -46.96
N PHE A 912 -60.60 10.70 -47.29
CA PHE A 912 -60.76 10.15 -48.65
C PHE A 912 -61.71 10.99 -49.54
N ASP A 913 -61.62 12.33 -49.46
CA ASP A 913 -62.38 13.27 -50.31
C ASP A 913 -61.74 13.38 -51.70
N TYR A 914 -62.19 12.54 -52.63
CA TYR A 914 -61.69 12.49 -54.01
C TYR A 914 -62.74 12.83 -55.08
N GLN A 915 -63.97 13.17 -54.68
CA GLN A 915 -65.14 13.13 -55.59
C GLN A 915 -65.10 14.17 -56.73
N ASN A 916 -64.27 15.22 -56.61
CA ASN A 916 -64.22 16.34 -57.55
C ASN A 916 -62.84 16.59 -58.19
N MET A 917 -61.83 15.72 -58.00
CA MET A 917 -60.46 16.01 -58.49
C MET A 917 -60.23 15.79 -60.00
N PHE A 918 -61.06 14.99 -60.68
CA PHE A 918 -60.88 14.70 -62.09
C PHE A 918 -62.19 14.89 -62.84
N GLU A 919 -62.24 15.89 -63.74
CA GLU A 919 -63.38 16.07 -64.63
C GLU A 919 -63.61 14.85 -65.55
N PRO A 920 -64.87 14.58 -65.96
CA PRO A 920 -65.21 13.49 -66.85
C PRO A 920 -64.82 13.78 -68.32
N VAL A 921 -63.51 13.79 -68.60
CA VAL A 921 -62.94 14.03 -69.94
C VAL A 921 -63.44 13.00 -70.95
N LYS A 922 -64.03 13.47 -72.06
CA LYS A 922 -64.52 12.65 -73.17
C LYS A 922 -63.38 12.19 -74.09
N GLY A 923 -62.60 11.22 -73.64
CA GLY A 923 -61.60 10.52 -74.46
C GLY A 923 -60.38 10.07 -73.65
N VAL A 924 -59.86 8.87 -73.95
CA VAL A 924 -58.66 8.34 -73.30
C VAL A 924 -57.41 8.85 -74.01
N THR A 925 -56.89 9.98 -73.56
CA THR A 925 -55.55 10.46 -73.95
C THR A 925 -54.48 9.87 -73.03
N ALA A 926 -53.26 9.66 -73.53
CA ALA A 926 -52.14 9.17 -72.72
C ALA A 926 -51.86 10.07 -71.50
N LEU A 927 -52.06 11.39 -71.65
CA LEU A 927 -51.92 12.38 -70.59
C LEU A 927 -52.92 12.17 -69.42
N SER A 928 -54.16 11.76 -69.73
CA SER A 928 -55.16 11.41 -68.72
C SER A 928 -54.79 10.13 -67.96
N VAL A 929 -54.14 9.17 -68.64
CA VAL A 929 -53.63 7.95 -68.00
C VAL A 929 -52.48 8.26 -67.05
N THR A 930 -51.52 9.10 -67.44
CA THR A 930 -50.40 9.49 -66.55
C THR A 930 -50.86 10.19 -65.28
N GLY A 931 -51.85 11.10 -65.36
CA GLY A 931 -52.41 11.77 -64.18
C GLY A 931 -53.13 10.83 -63.21
N ARG A 932 -53.80 9.80 -63.74
CA ARG A 932 -54.43 8.75 -62.91
C ARG A 932 -53.38 7.82 -62.28
N LEU A 933 -52.28 7.54 -62.97
CA LEU A 933 -51.19 6.72 -62.44
C LEU A 933 -50.38 7.43 -61.34
N THR A 934 -50.11 8.74 -61.46
CA THR A 934 -49.48 9.51 -60.36
C THR A 934 -50.40 9.58 -59.14
N PHE A 935 -51.71 9.73 -59.34
CA PHE A 935 -52.68 9.68 -58.26
C PHE A 935 -52.78 8.29 -57.58
N ILE A 936 -52.80 7.19 -58.34
CA ILE A 936 -52.78 5.83 -57.78
C ILE A 936 -51.46 5.59 -57.01
N SER A 937 -50.33 6.09 -57.51
CA SER A 937 -49.04 6.05 -56.79
C SER A 937 -49.09 6.78 -55.45
N PHE A 938 -49.71 7.97 -55.42
CA PHE A 938 -49.97 8.72 -54.18
C PHE A 938 -50.83 7.91 -53.19
N LEU A 939 -51.93 7.29 -53.63
CA LEU A 939 -52.78 6.47 -52.76
C LEU A 939 -52.01 5.27 -52.17
N ILE A 940 -51.19 4.59 -52.97
CA ILE A 940 -50.43 3.43 -52.49
C ILE A 940 -49.33 3.87 -51.51
N LEU A 941 -48.48 4.82 -51.90
CA LEU A 941 -47.30 5.21 -51.12
C LEU A 941 -47.64 6.05 -49.90
N VAL A 942 -48.60 6.98 -50.02
CA VAL A 942 -48.93 7.95 -48.96
C VAL A 942 -50.17 7.53 -48.17
N SER A 943 -51.29 7.20 -48.81
CA SER A 943 -52.52 6.86 -48.06
C SER A 943 -52.50 5.45 -47.46
N ILE A 944 -51.91 4.46 -48.14
CA ILE A 944 -51.89 3.06 -47.66
C ILE A 944 -50.60 2.71 -46.91
N VAL A 945 -49.43 2.87 -47.53
CA VAL A 945 -48.16 2.42 -46.93
C VAL A 945 -47.78 3.26 -45.70
N MET A 946 -47.85 4.59 -45.76
CA MET A 946 -47.50 5.44 -44.61
C MET A 946 -48.47 5.23 -43.42
N MET A 947 -49.79 5.13 -43.68
CA MET A 947 -50.79 4.94 -42.61
C MET A 947 -50.63 3.58 -41.91
N ASN A 948 -50.42 2.51 -42.67
CA ASN A 948 -50.15 1.18 -42.09
C ASN A 948 -48.82 1.13 -41.34
N LEU A 949 -47.79 1.86 -41.81
CA LEU A 949 -46.51 1.98 -41.11
C LEU A 949 -46.65 2.75 -39.79
N MET A 950 -47.41 3.86 -39.77
CA MET A 950 -47.71 4.61 -38.55
C MET A 950 -48.47 3.76 -37.53
N LEU A 951 -49.49 3.02 -37.97
CA LEU A 951 -50.25 2.12 -37.11
C LEU A 951 -49.35 0.98 -36.57
N GLY A 952 -48.56 0.34 -37.44
CA GLY A 952 -47.63 -0.73 -37.04
C GLY A 952 -46.60 -0.28 -36.01
N LEU A 953 -46.01 0.91 -36.18
CA LEU A 953 -45.06 1.48 -35.21
C LEU A 953 -45.72 1.86 -33.88
N ALA A 954 -46.98 2.32 -33.89
CA ALA A 954 -47.72 2.62 -32.66
C ALA A 954 -48.21 1.36 -31.91
N VAL A 955 -48.50 0.27 -32.64
CA VAL A 955 -49.08 -0.96 -32.07
C VAL A 955 -48.02 -1.96 -31.59
N ASN A 956 -46.90 -2.10 -32.30
CA ASN A 956 -45.89 -3.12 -32.01
C ASN A 956 -45.23 -2.97 -30.62
N ASP A 957 -45.23 -1.77 -30.03
CA ASP A 957 -44.48 -1.46 -28.79
C ASP A 957 -45.38 -1.16 -27.57
N ILE A 958 -46.69 -1.44 -27.63
CA ILE A 958 -47.66 -1.10 -26.55
C ILE A 958 -47.23 -1.63 -25.17
N SER A 959 -46.56 -2.78 -25.11
CA SER A 959 -46.09 -3.39 -23.86
C SER A 959 -44.90 -2.63 -23.25
N ALA A 960 -43.87 -2.28 -24.03
CA ALA A 960 -42.73 -1.52 -23.52
C ALA A 960 -43.09 -0.04 -23.31
N LEU A 961 -43.89 0.58 -24.18
CA LEU A 961 -44.48 1.91 -23.97
C LEU A 961 -45.27 1.99 -22.65
N LYS A 962 -45.97 0.92 -22.25
CA LYS A 962 -46.65 0.86 -20.95
C LYS A 962 -45.68 0.74 -19.76
N ALA A 963 -44.59 -0.01 -19.91
CA ALA A 963 -43.54 -0.10 -18.89
C ALA A 963 -42.80 1.23 -18.71
N GLN A 964 -42.35 1.85 -19.81
CA GLN A 964 -41.75 3.18 -19.87
C GLN A 964 -42.73 4.26 -19.37
N GLY A 965 -44.01 4.14 -19.70
CA GLY A 965 -45.08 5.00 -19.18
C GLY A 965 -45.20 4.92 -17.66
N LYS A 966 -44.96 3.75 -17.04
CA LYS A 966 -44.93 3.62 -15.56
C LYS A 966 -43.70 4.31 -14.96
N THR A 967 -42.51 4.15 -15.52
CA THR A 967 -41.27 4.78 -15.01
C THR A 967 -41.29 6.30 -15.19
N GLN A 968 -41.67 6.80 -16.38
CA GLN A 968 -41.80 8.23 -16.65
C GLN A 968 -42.89 8.88 -15.79
N ARG A 969 -44.01 8.19 -15.53
CA ARG A 969 -45.03 8.63 -14.56
C ARG A 969 -44.42 8.80 -13.17
N LEU A 970 -43.61 7.86 -12.70
CA LEU A 970 -42.96 7.96 -11.38
C LEU A 970 -41.94 9.11 -11.32
N VAL A 971 -41.17 9.35 -12.39
CA VAL A 971 -40.27 10.52 -12.51
C VAL A 971 -41.07 11.83 -12.44
N LYS A 972 -42.06 12.02 -13.32
CA LYS A 972 -42.90 13.23 -13.35
C LYS A 972 -43.69 13.43 -12.05
N GLN A 973 -44.19 12.35 -11.45
CA GLN A 973 -44.85 12.39 -10.14
C GLN A 973 -43.89 12.84 -9.05
N THR A 974 -42.66 12.33 -9.01
CA THR A 974 -41.65 12.69 -7.99
C THR A 974 -41.17 14.14 -8.16
N GLN A 975 -40.91 14.56 -9.40
CA GLN A 975 -40.62 15.97 -9.73
C GLN A 975 -41.74 16.89 -9.24
N PHE A 976 -43.00 16.62 -9.63
CA PHE A 976 -44.14 17.42 -9.20
C PHE A 976 -44.33 17.42 -7.68
N LEU A 977 -44.14 16.28 -7.01
CA LEU A 977 -44.27 16.15 -5.56
C LEU A 977 -43.18 16.94 -4.81
N SER A 978 -41.98 17.05 -5.40
CA SER A 978 -40.88 17.89 -4.92
C SER A 978 -41.19 19.38 -5.06
N LEU A 979 -41.69 19.83 -6.22
CA LEU A 979 -42.16 21.21 -6.40
C LEU A 979 -43.28 21.54 -5.42
N LEU A 980 -44.20 20.59 -5.21
CA LEU A 980 -45.31 20.75 -4.30
C LEU A 980 -44.85 20.79 -2.84
N GLU A 981 -43.85 19.99 -2.43
CA GLU A 981 -43.21 20.13 -1.11
C GLU A 981 -42.56 21.51 -0.97
N MET A 982 -41.74 21.94 -1.93
CA MET A 982 -41.09 23.25 -1.93
C MET A 982 -42.07 24.44 -1.84
N LEU A 983 -43.18 24.38 -2.57
CA LEU A 983 -44.22 25.42 -2.57
C LEU A 983 -45.01 25.42 -1.25
N VAL A 984 -45.42 24.25 -0.77
CA VAL A 984 -46.27 24.11 0.41
C VAL A 984 -45.53 24.36 1.73
N TYR A 985 -44.21 24.13 1.77
CA TYR A 985 -43.34 24.52 2.89
C TYR A 985 -42.80 25.95 2.78
N ASN A 986 -43.20 26.73 1.77
CA ASN A 986 -42.69 28.09 1.59
C ASN A 986 -43.19 29.06 2.67
N ARG A 987 -42.24 29.76 3.31
CA ARG A 987 -42.49 30.75 4.36
C ARG A 987 -43.29 31.97 3.87
N THR A 988 -43.34 32.26 2.57
CA THR A 988 -44.22 33.32 2.01
C THR A 988 -45.68 32.86 1.95
N LEU A 989 -45.95 31.65 1.46
CA LEU A 989 -47.29 31.08 1.38
C LEU A 989 -47.94 30.96 2.77
N LYS A 990 -47.14 30.58 3.79
CA LYS A 990 -47.55 30.55 5.21
C LYS A 990 -47.91 31.92 5.80
N ARG A 991 -47.46 33.04 5.21
CA ARG A 991 -47.85 34.41 5.61
C ARG A 991 -49.08 34.91 4.85
N LEU A 992 -49.25 34.49 3.60
CA LEU A 992 -50.33 34.94 2.70
C LEU A 992 -51.66 34.20 2.94
N LEU A 993 -51.62 32.90 3.26
CA LEU A 993 -52.83 32.12 3.52
C LEU A 993 -53.35 32.31 4.96
N PRO A 994 -54.68 32.46 5.15
CA PRO A 994 -55.28 32.48 6.48
C PRO A 994 -54.92 31.24 7.31
N LEU A 995 -54.47 31.43 8.55
CA LEU A 995 -53.99 30.35 9.43
C LEU A 995 -55.03 29.23 9.66
N ARG A 996 -56.34 29.55 9.60
CA ARG A 996 -57.43 28.55 9.69
C ARG A 996 -57.45 27.59 8.50
N ILE A 997 -57.03 28.04 7.31
CA ILE A 997 -56.92 27.23 6.10
C ILE A 997 -55.59 26.47 6.11
N TYR A 998 -54.50 27.14 6.49
CA TYR A 998 -53.16 26.55 6.40
C TYR A 998 -52.84 25.51 7.49
N ARG A 999 -53.30 25.67 8.74
CA ARG A 999 -53.00 24.72 9.85
C ARG A 999 -53.45 23.27 9.58
N PRO A 1000 -54.68 22.97 9.12
CA PRO A 1000 -55.10 21.59 8.81
C PRO A 1000 -54.28 20.91 7.71
N PHE A 1001 -53.57 21.68 6.88
CA PHE A 1001 -52.58 21.15 5.94
C PHE A 1001 -51.21 21.00 6.59
N GLU A 1002 -50.80 21.87 7.52
CA GLU A 1002 -49.50 21.81 8.19
C GLU A 1002 -49.25 20.44 8.83
N ASP A 1003 -50.21 19.97 9.63
CA ASP A 1003 -50.14 18.73 10.43
C ASP A 1003 -50.22 17.44 9.59
N ARG A 1004 -50.44 17.54 8.26
CA ARG A 1004 -50.78 16.39 7.39
C ARG A 1004 -49.80 16.15 6.23
N ARG A 1005 -48.63 16.80 6.22
CA ARG A 1005 -47.66 16.72 5.09
C ARG A 1005 -46.52 15.71 5.23
N ALA A 1006 -46.19 15.33 6.45
CA ALA A 1006 -45.21 14.29 6.70
C ALA A 1006 -45.78 12.90 6.35
N VAL A 1007 -44.94 12.06 5.75
CA VAL A 1007 -45.09 10.60 5.79
C VAL A 1007 -44.34 10.10 7.02
N ASP A 1008 -44.95 9.12 7.70
CA ASP A 1008 -44.46 8.52 8.92
C ASP A 1008 -43.22 7.63 8.64
N ASP A 1009 -42.21 7.63 9.50
CA ASP A 1009 -40.87 7.04 9.29
C ASP A 1009 -40.87 5.53 8.91
N LYS A 1010 -41.98 4.81 9.16
CA LYS A 1010 -42.18 3.40 8.80
C LYS A 1010 -43.64 3.06 8.52
N ILE A 1011 -43.87 2.03 7.70
CA ILE A 1011 -45.18 1.41 7.47
C ILE A 1011 -45.15 -0.09 7.77
N ILE A 1012 -46.24 -0.59 8.36
CA ILE A 1012 -46.41 -2.02 8.68
C ILE A 1012 -47.49 -2.62 7.75
N VAL A 1013 -47.11 -3.66 7.01
CA VAL A 1013 -47.98 -4.45 6.14
C VAL A 1013 -48.15 -5.83 6.79
N ARG A 1014 -49.40 -6.26 7.01
CA ARG A 1014 -49.70 -7.64 7.46
C ARG A 1014 -50.09 -8.48 6.24
N PRO A 1015 -49.44 -9.63 5.97
CA PRO A 1015 -49.71 -10.40 4.74
C PRO A 1015 -51.05 -11.13 4.80
N ALA A 1016 -51.39 -11.77 5.94
CA ALA A 1016 -52.57 -12.62 6.07
C ALA A 1016 -53.92 -11.88 6.16
N LYS A 1017 -53.98 -10.68 6.77
CA LYS A 1017 -55.27 -10.01 7.01
C LYS A 1017 -55.82 -9.33 5.72
N PRO A 1018 -57.08 -9.55 5.32
CA PRO A 1018 -57.68 -8.87 4.16
C PRO A 1018 -57.71 -7.35 4.32
N LEU A 1019 -58.06 -6.59 3.27
CA LEU A 1019 -57.96 -5.11 3.26
C LEU A 1019 -58.96 -4.38 4.19
N GLU A 1020 -59.73 -5.11 4.99
CA GLU A 1020 -60.86 -4.59 5.76
C GLU A 1020 -60.46 -4.12 7.17
N SER A 1021 -59.72 -3.01 7.23
CA SER A 1021 -59.90 -1.97 8.24
C SER A 1021 -58.95 -0.78 8.05
N ILE A 1022 -59.47 0.42 8.37
CA ILE A 1022 -58.74 1.68 8.55
C ILE A 1022 -58.16 2.32 7.26
N ASN A 1023 -58.31 3.65 7.16
CA ASN A 1023 -58.09 4.49 5.97
C ASN A 1023 -56.62 4.63 5.48
N HIS A 1024 -55.71 3.74 5.86
CA HIS A 1024 -54.25 3.93 5.76
C HIS A 1024 -53.53 2.93 4.83
N THR A 1025 -54.21 1.91 4.31
CA THR A 1025 -53.60 0.79 3.55
C THR A 1025 -53.14 1.16 2.14
N LEU A 1026 -52.08 0.46 1.67
CA LEU A 1026 -51.51 0.56 0.32
C LEU A 1026 -52.43 -0.03 -0.77
N PRO A 1027 -52.28 0.36 -2.05
CA PRO A 1027 -52.94 -0.29 -3.18
C PRO A 1027 -52.62 -1.79 -3.25
N LYS A 1028 -53.60 -2.61 -3.67
CA LYS A 1028 -53.47 -4.09 -3.76
C LYS A 1028 -52.19 -4.53 -4.47
N SER A 1029 -51.94 -4.03 -5.68
CA SER A 1029 -50.76 -4.38 -6.47
C SER A 1029 -49.42 -3.97 -5.85
N LEU A 1030 -49.37 -2.93 -5.02
CA LEU A 1030 -48.14 -2.55 -4.29
C LEU A 1030 -47.97 -3.39 -3.02
N ARG A 1031 -49.06 -3.75 -2.34
CA ARG A 1031 -49.02 -4.72 -1.24
C ARG A 1031 -48.59 -6.09 -1.74
N GLU A 1032 -49.10 -6.54 -2.88
CA GLU A 1032 -48.72 -7.77 -3.56
C GLU A 1032 -47.25 -7.72 -3.96
N ALA A 1033 -46.78 -6.67 -4.65
CA ALA A 1033 -45.36 -6.52 -5.01
C ALA A 1033 -44.41 -6.51 -3.80
N VAL A 1034 -44.77 -5.86 -2.68
CA VAL A 1034 -44.00 -5.91 -1.42
C VAL A 1034 -43.92 -7.32 -0.87
N ILE A 1035 -45.03 -8.08 -0.87
CA ILE A 1035 -45.07 -9.46 -0.40
C ILE A 1035 -44.24 -10.36 -1.32
N ASP A 1036 -44.42 -10.25 -2.64
CA ASP A 1036 -43.69 -11.02 -3.66
C ASP A 1036 -42.17 -10.75 -3.61
N SER A 1037 -41.75 -9.50 -3.33
CA SER A 1037 -40.32 -9.14 -3.17
C SER A 1037 -39.65 -9.69 -1.91
N ILE A 1038 -40.43 -10.27 -0.98
CA ILE A 1038 -39.90 -11.03 0.16
C ILE A 1038 -39.97 -12.53 -0.14
N TRP A 1039 -40.96 -12.99 -0.91
CA TRP A 1039 -41.01 -14.37 -1.39
C TRP A 1039 -39.81 -14.73 -2.26
N SER A 1040 -39.40 -13.85 -3.19
CA SER A 1040 -38.17 -14.05 -3.96
C SER A 1040 -36.98 -14.22 -3.02
N LYS A 1041 -36.72 -13.25 -2.14
CA LYS A 1041 -35.60 -13.31 -1.17
C LYS A 1041 -35.61 -14.54 -0.27
N SER A 1042 -36.77 -14.99 0.20
CA SER A 1042 -36.82 -16.24 0.99
C SER A 1042 -36.37 -17.45 0.18
N GLN A 1043 -36.74 -17.49 -1.11
CA GLN A 1043 -36.37 -18.57 -2.02
C GLN A 1043 -34.93 -18.43 -2.55
N ASP A 1044 -34.44 -17.20 -2.73
CA ASP A 1044 -33.05 -16.92 -3.11
C ASP A 1044 -32.10 -17.27 -1.96
N ASN A 1045 -32.46 -16.92 -0.70
CA ASN A 1045 -31.72 -17.35 0.50
C ASN A 1045 -31.74 -18.87 0.69
N GLU A 1046 -32.88 -19.54 0.45
CA GLU A 1046 -32.95 -21.01 0.45
C GLU A 1046 -31.97 -21.62 -0.57
N VAL A 1047 -31.94 -21.06 -1.78
CA VAL A 1047 -31.02 -21.50 -2.85
C VAL A 1047 -29.56 -21.23 -2.47
N GLU A 1048 -29.21 -20.03 -2.02
CA GLU A 1048 -27.84 -19.67 -1.61
C GLU A 1048 -27.35 -20.53 -0.44
N VAL A 1049 -28.19 -20.81 0.56
CA VAL A 1049 -27.87 -21.75 1.64
C VAL A 1049 -27.65 -23.17 1.10
N THR A 1050 -28.47 -23.66 0.15
CA THR A 1050 -28.24 -24.99 -0.44
C THR A 1050 -26.97 -25.07 -1.30
N ILE A 1051 -26.61 -24.00 -2.02
CA ILE A 1051 -25.35 -23.93 -2.80
C ILE A 1051 -24.14 -23.86 -1.85
N SER A 1052 -24.19 -23.01 -0.83
CA SER A 1052 -23.14 -22.90 0.18
C SER A 1052 -22.90 -24.23 0.90
N LEU A 1053 -23.97 -24.95 1.25
CA LEU A 1053 -23.86 -26.32 1.79
C LEU A 1053 -23.29 -27.32 0.77
N GLN A 1054 -23.61 -27.21 -0.52
CA GLN A 1054 -23.00 -28.05 -1.57
C GLN A 1054 -21.49 -27.78 -1.73
N ASP A 1055 -21.07 -26.52 -1.74
CA ASP A 1055 -19.66 -26.12 -1.77
C ASP A 1055 -18.88 -26.59 -0.54
N ILE A 1056 -19.51 -26.57 0.64
CA ILE A 1056 -18.94 -27.10 1.89
C ILE A 1056 -18.80 -28.62 1.82
N ASN A 1057 -19.84 -29.33 1.35
CA ASN A 1057 -19.79 -30.79 1.17
C ASN A 1057 -18.67 -31.18 0.20
N GLN A 1058 -18.55 -30.51 -0.96
CA GLN A 1058 -17.50 -30.79 -1.95
C GLN A 1058 -16.10 -30.59 -1.34
N LYS A 1059 -15.86 -29.51 -0.60
CA LYS A 1059 -14.57 -29.27 0.07
C LYS A 1059 -14.25 -30.32 1.14
N ILE A 1060 -15.27 -30.85 1.83
CA ILE A 1060 -15.10 -31.91 2.83
C ILE A 1060 -14.84 -33.26 2.15
N GLU A 1061 -15.50 -33.56 1.03
CA GLU A 1061 -15.18 -34.73 0.19
C GLU A 1061 -13.74 -34.64 -0.36
N ASP A 1062 -13.35 -33.49 -0.94
CA ASP A 1062 -12.00 -33.23 -1.44
C ASP A 1062 -10.93 -33.42 -0.33
N LEU A 1063 -11.17 -32.86 0.87
CA LEU A 1063 -10.30 -33.04 2.04
C LEU A 1063 -10.22 -34.50 2.49
N THR A 1064 -11.36 -35.19 2.55
CA THR A 1064 -11.44 -36.62 2.89
C THR A 1064 -10.63 -37.46 1.89
N ASP A 1065 -10.69 -37.09 0.61
CA ASP A 1065 -9.98 -37.78 -0.46
C ASP A 1065 -8.47 -37.51 -0.45
N VAL A 1066 -8.04 -36.29 -0.09
CA VAL A 1066 -6.64 -35.96 0.19
C VAL A 1066 -6.12 -36.76 1.39
N VAL A 1067 -6.88 -36.87 2.47
CA VAL A 1067 -6.51 -37.68 3.65
C VAL A 1067 -6.42 -39.17 3.30
N LYS A 1068 -7.36 -39.72 2.52
CA LYS A 1068 -7.30 -41.11 2.01
C LYS A 1068 -6.08 -41.35 1.11
N ARG A 1069 -5.73 -40.41 0.24
CA ARG A 1069 -4.48 -40.47 -0.55
C ARG A 1069 -3.25 -40.46 0.35
N GLY A 1070 -3.23 -39.62 1.39
CA GLY A 1070 -2.17 -39.58 2.41
C GLY A 1070 -2.02 -40.88 3.22
N SER A 1071 -3.12 -41.58 3.54
CA SER A 1071 -3.04 -42.91 4.17
C SER A 1071 -2.55 -44.00 3.21
N SER A 1072 -2.76 -43.84 1.90
CA SER A 1072 -2.28 -44.81 0.90
C SER A 1072 -0.76 -44.71 0.61
N SER A 1073 -0.17 -43.52 0.78
CA SER A 1073 1.26 -43.27 0.50
C SER A 1073 2.20 -43.48 1.70
N SER A 1074 1.66 -43.57 2.92
CA SER A 1074 2.43 -43.63 4.17
C SER A 1074 2.78 -45.05 4.66
N SER A 1075 2.47 -46.08 3.88
CA SER A 1075 2.73 -47.50 4.22
C SER A 1075 4.20 -47.95 4.10
N SER A 1076 5.16 -47.03 4.09
CA SER A 1076 6.56 -47.28 3.69
C SER A 1076 7.64 -46.60 4.55
N SER A 1077 7.31 -45.87 5.62
CA SER A 1077 8.30 -45.28 6.53
C SER A 1077 7.89 -45.35 8.01
N VAL A 1078 8.90 -45.46 8.88
CA VAL A 1078 8.74 -45.81 10.31
C VAL A 1078 8.67 -44.56 11.18
N GLY A 1079 7.86 -44.61 12.25
CA GLY A 1079 8.15 -43.85 13.48
C GLY A 1079 7.40 -42.54 13.71
N GLY A 1080 6.12 -42.44 13.30
CA GLY A 1080 5.21 -41.37 13.73
C GLY A 1080 3.95 -41.94 14.37
N GLY A 1081 3.42 -41.31 15.43
CA GLY A 1081 2.15 -41.73 16.05
C GLY A 1081 0.95 -41.51 15.12
N ASN A 1082 -0.11 -42.32 15.27
CA ASN A 1082 -1.30 -42.33 14.40
C ASN A 1082 -2.19 -41.07 14.55
N ILE A 1083 -1.68 -39.89 14.17
CA ILE A 1083 -2.45 -38.63 14.13
C ILE A 1083 -3.59 -38.69 13.09
N LEU A 1084 -3.44 -39.52 12.05
CA LEU A 1084 -4.43 -39.72 10.99
C LEU A 1084 -5.74 -40.37 11.46
N GLN A 1085 -5.73 -41.21 12.50
CA GLN A 1085 -6.95 -41.90 12.97
C GLN A 1085 -7.93 -40.95 13.69
N PRO A 1086 -7.51 -40.15 14.69
CA PRO A 1086 -8.37 -39.13 15.30
C PRO A 1086 -8.88 -38.08 14.31
N LEU A 1087 -8.07 -37.77 13.27
CA LEU A 1087 -8.46 -36.83 12.23
C LEU A 1087 -9.51 -37.43 11.29
N LEU A 1088 -9.46 -38.75 11.03
CA LEU A 1088 -10.54 -39.46 10.33
C LEU A 1088 -11.84 -39.48 11.16
N SER A 1089 -11.77 -39.82 12.46
CA SER A 1089 -12.99 -39.90 13.28
C SER A 1089 -13.66 -38.53 13.44
N VAL A 1090 -12.89 -37.45 13.60
CA VAL A 1090 -13.43 -36.08 13.61
C VAL A 1090 -14.06 -35.70 12.26
N LEU A 1091 -13.52 -36.17 11.13
CA LEU A 1091 -14.15 -36.01 9.81
C LEU A 1091 -15.46 -36.81 9.70
N GLU A 1092 -15.52 -38.02 10.24
CA GLU A 1092 -16.73 -38.86 10.28
C GLU A 1092 -17.80 -38.25 11.21
N ASP A 1093 -17.42 -37.72 12.37
CA ASP A 1093 -18.31 -36.98 13.30
C ASP A 1093 -18.88 -35.72 12.62
N ILE A 1094 -18.04 -34.93 11.93
CA ILE A 1094 -18.48 -33.75 11.16
C ILE A 1094 -19.45 -34.16 10.04
N GLN A 1095 -19.18 -35.25 9.31
CA GLN A 1095 -20.08 -35.76 8.28
C GLN A 1095 -21.41 -36.25 8.88
N HIS A 1096 -21.40 -36.82 10.08
CA HIS A 1096 -22.61 -37.24 10.79
C HIS A 1096 -23.45 -36.04 11.28
N GLU A 1097 -22.83 -35.02 11.88
CA GLU A 1097 -23.52 -33.77 12.24
C GLU A 1097 -24.08 -33.06 11.00
N GLN A 1098 -23.35 -33.04 9.88
CA GLN A 1098 -23.84 -32.48 8.62
C GLN A 1098 -24.99 -33.30 8.01
N ALA A 1099 -24.96 -34.63 8.11
CA ALA A 1099 -26.08 -35.48 7.70
C ALA A 1099 -27.35 -35.19 8.52
N ALA A 1100 -27.21 -35.00 9.84
CA ALA A 1100 -28.31 -34.58 10.71
C ALA A 1100 -28.82 -33.17 10.35
N MET A 1101 -27.92 -32.21 10.13
CA MET A 1101 -28.27 -30.83 9.75
C MET A 1101 -28.96 -30.76 8.38
N LYS A 1102 -28.56 -31.62 7.43
CA LYS A 1102 -29.20 -31.80 6.12
C LYS A 1102 -30.58 -32.42 6.24
N ALA A 1103 -30.77 -33.42 7.11
CA ALA A 1103 -32.08 -34.00 7.39
C ALA A 1103 -33.04 -32.97 8.02
N VAL A 1104 -32.55 -32.12 8.93
CA VAL A 1104 -33.32 -30.98 9.48
C VAL A 1104 -33.67 -29.97 8.38
N LEU A 1105 -32.75 -29.66 7.47
CA LEU A 1105 -33.02 -28.77 6.34
C LEU A 1105 -34.08 -29.36 5.37
N ASP A 1106 -34.06 -30.67 5.14
CA ASP A 1106 -35.02 -31.34 4.24
C ASP A 1106 -36.41 -31.51 4.89
N ASP A 1107 -36.50 -31.65 6.21
CA ASP A 1107 -37.75 -31.54 6.99
C ASP A 1107 -38.32 -30.10 6.99
N ILE A 1108 -37.45 -29.08 7.06
CA ILE A 1108 -37.86 -27.68 6.87
C ILE A 1108 -38.41 -27.48 5.45
N LYS A 1109 -37.75 -28.02 4.41
CA LYS A 1109 -38.25 -27.98 3.02
C LYS A 1109 -39.59 -28.69 2.87
N SER A 1110 -39.81 -29.84 3.52
CA SER A 1110 -41.11 -30.54 3.42
C SER A 1110 -42.23 -29.72 4.05
N LYS A 1111 -42.01 -29.10 5.22
CA LYS A 1111 -42.99 -28.20 5.87
C LYS A 1111 -43.28 -26.95 5.03
N ILE A 1112 -42.28 -26.39 4.36
CA ILE A 1112 -42.46 -25.26 3.42
C ILE A 1112 -43.18 -25.72 2.15
N ALA A 1113 -42.97 -26.95 1.68
CA ALA A 1113 -43.73 -27.54 0.57
C ALA A 1113 -45.21 -27.80 0.97
N GLU A 1114 -45.48 -28.19 2.21
CA GLU A 1114 -46.84 -28.33 2.74
C GLU A 1114 -47.55 -26.97 2.86
N ASP A 1115 -46.89 -25.89 3.30
CA ASP A 1115 -47.48 -24.54 3.28
C ASP A 1115 -47.62 -23.96 1.86
N ARG A 1116 -46.82 -24.42 0.89
CA ARG A 1116 -47.09 -24.16 -0.54
C ARG A 1116 -48.34 -24.92 -1.03
N ALA A 1117 -48.52 -26.18 -0.63
CA ALA A 1117 -49.67 -26.99 -1.00
C ALA A 1117 -50.98 -26.48 -0.36
N SER A 1118 -50.94 -26.07 0.91
CA SER A 1118 -52.08 -25.47 1.60
C SER A 1118 -52.60 -24.24 0.83
N ARG A 1119 -51.70 -23.35 0.39
CA ARG A 1119 -52.03 -22.15 -0.40
C ARG A 1119 -52.47 -22.44 -1.83
N ALA A 1120 -52.04 -23.55 -2.43
CA ALA A 1120 -52.57 -23.98 -3.72
C ALA A 1120 -54.07 -24.28 -3.60
N SER A 1121 -54.52 -24.89 -2.48
CA SER A 1121 -55.94 -25.10 -2.22
C SER A 1121 -56.71 -23.77 -2.00
N VAL A 1122 -56.10 -22.80 -1.32
CA VAL A 1122 -56.69 -21.45 -1.10
C VAL A 1122 -56.82 -20.66 -2.40
N ARG A 1123 -55.84 -20.76 -3.32
CA ARG A 1123 -55.96 -20.21 -4.69
C ARG A 1123 -57.04 -20.91 -5.52
N GLY A 1124 -57.33 -22.18 -5.24
CA GLY A 1124 -58.31 -23.00 -5.96
C GLY A 1124 -59.76 -22.49 -5.95
N HIS A 1125 -60.11 -21.56 -5.07
CA HIS A 1125 -61.44 -20.93 -5.04
C HIS A 1125 -61.64 -19.77 -6.04
N TRP A 1126 -60.62 -19.41 -6.83
CA TRP A 1126 -60.73 -18.42 -7.90
C TRP A 1126 -60.27 -19.04 -9.22
N GLY A 1127 -61.17 -19.04 -10.22
CA GLY A 1127 -61.02 -19.79 -11.46
C GLY A 1127 -59.80 -19.41 -12.33
N PRO A 1128 -59.42 -20.29 -13.28
CA PRO A 1128 -58.22 -20.10 -14.09
C PRO A 1128 -58.29 -18.81 -14.92
N ARG A 1129 -57.14 -18.14 -15.08
CA ARG A 1129 -56.98 -17.12 -16.13
C ARG A 1129 -57.25 -17.80 -17.50
N PRO A 1130 -58.02 -17.18 -18.41
CA PRO A 1130 -58.13 -17.68 -19.77
C PRO A 1130 -56.74 -17.65 -20.44
N PRO A 1131 -56.44 -18.61 -21.34
CA PRO A 1131 -55.15 -18.66 -22.01
C PRO A 1131 -54.95 -17.42 -22.88
N GLN A 1132 -53.75 -16.86 -22.86
CA GLN A 1132 -53.34 -15.86 -23.83
C GLN A 1132 -53.30 -16.51 -25.22
N ARG A 1133 -54.17 -16.04 -26.13
CA ARG A 1133 -54.00 -16.25 -27.57
C ARG A 1133 -53.44 -14.97 -28.17
N THR A 1134 -52.27 -15.11 -28.81
CA THR A 1134 -51.74 -14.30 -29.92
C THR A 1134 -52.11 -12.82 -29.89
#